data_AF-A0A967M6T4-F1
#
_entry.id   AF-A0A967M6T4-F1
#
_cell.length_a   1.000
_cell.length_b   1.000
_cell.length_c   1.000
_cell.angle_alpha   90.00
_cell.angle_beta   90.00
_cell.angle_gamma   90.00
#
_symmetry.space_group_name_H-M   'P 1'
#
loop_
_entity.id
_entity.type
_entity.pdbx_description
1 polymer ?
#
loop_
_entity_poly.entity_id
_entity_poly.type
_entity_poly.pdbx_seq_one_letter_code
_entity_poly.pdbx_strand_id
1 'polypeptide(L)'
;MTIFLSSPGDVAEERQRIDDVVREQGALFGKYGLQPRVWRHERSALPGVGVDAQAVVERDLPEDYEIYVGIMCRQLGTPTKRAPSGTLEEFAAARRRFLRTGKPRVLFYFCSACEPRDDELADEQLRGVLEFRAGYPGLFATYDDADELAAKFAHHLTDVLLAELAAPGGAEEPIAPAADRRWAWVLAHMLEACTGSPSYLDAGARRVWRALRQLHQAFDLDGLLDPSTHDLLVAAAYLTALRLVNGGLTYEKVRCAADLPEEVACAAWSIAEPVVKDEAGITGHDPDPCLARLHPSSSVVAALLGISDILSIERASVAATYVDRLPDEDEALECWLAALTERIAIGRNGLVTFHLRAPSADWVEPLKGATAYRLERLVQRHRRRLNLRGLALTVGPCRVALAPELEDVPASVRTRLVRLAQEVLGTLEYQPHLGAETRARADQSADTHNDAHQDPPPCPAQALLPLPDTAVLDRLALYLDGEHVHYAHRIDIRDAREALVLAREVPPGARGVVDLDIATLAPGDWHRWSVTWDDGTGLGYAPLASGTVRRLGSAERALLDTVTGPAEAVYAARVRLGLWNDLLETLWADASAPGAPTELRLLLYQLLHDALRRVEEQCPTSPRLELFRLATNWVRGLIGGTGGQAWNLHRPTGMQS
;
A
#
# COMPACT_ATOMS: atom_id res chain seq x y z
N MET A 1 2.10 27.25 -3.14
CA MET A 1 2.67 26.70 -4.39
C MET A 1 3.32 27.77 -5.25
N THR A 2 4.59 27.98 -4.97
CA THR A 2 5.52 28.87 -5.66
C THR A 2 6.48 28.01 -6.49
N ILE A 3 6.66 28.40 -7.74
CA ILE A 3 7.56 27.79 -8.72
C ILE A 3 8.68 28.79 -8.95
N PHE A 4 9.87 28.52 -8.42
CA PHE A 4 11.05 29.35 -8.68
C PHE A 4 11.61 28.99 -10.05
N LEU A 5 11.56 29.93 -11.00
CA LEU A 5 12.15 29.77 -12.33
C LEU A 5 13.52 30.46 -12.37
N SER A 6 14.55 29.67 -12.72
CA SER A 6 15.96 30.02 -12.70
C SER A 6 16.60 29.68 -14.05
N SER A 7 17.32 30.64 -14.63
CA SER A 7 17.63 30.63 -16.06
C SER A 7 18.64 31.72 -16.46
N PRO A 8 19.52 31.49 -17.45
CA PRO A 8 20.28 32.54 -18.11
C PRO A 8 19.38 33.47 -18.96
N GLY A 9 19.99 34.49 -19.57
CA GLY A 9 19.27 35.52 -20.34
C GLY A 9 18.91 35.16 -21.78
N ASP A 10 19.52 34.11 -22.35
CA ASP A 10 19.31 33.68 -23.73
C ASP A 10 17.94 33.02 -23.96
N VAL A 11 17.41 32.32 -22.97
CA VAL A 11 16.12 31.61 -23.00
C VAL A 11 14.92 32.54 -22.73
N ALA A 12 14.79 33.63 -23.49
CA ALA A 12 13.76 34.64 -23.24
C ALA A 12 12.32 34.16 -23.57
N GLU A 13 12.14 33.35 -24.62
CA GLU A 13 10.81 32.91 -25.06
C GLU A 13 10.29 31.76 -24.20
N GLU A 14 11.15 30.79 -23.92
CA GLU A 14 10.96 29.64 -23.04
C GLU A 14 10.34 30.05 -21.68
N ARG A 15 10.88 31.12 -21.09
CA ARG A 15 10.43 31.65 -19.81
C ARG A 15 9.04 32.27 -19.89
N GLN A 16 8.68 32.89 -21.02
CA GLN A 16 7.32 33.37 -21.27
C GLN A 16 6.36 32.18 -21.47
N ARG A 17 6.75 31.14 -22.21
CA ARG A 17 5.93 29.93 -22.39
C ARG A 17 5.65 29.22 -21.05
N ILE A 18 6.64 29.15 -20.13
CA ILE A 18 6.42 28.64 -18.77
C ILE A 18 5.45 29.53 -17.96
N ASP A 19 5.61 30.86 -18.00
CA ASP A 19 4.66 31.79 -17.34
C ASP A 19 3.21 31.57 -17.83
N ASP A 20 3.01 31.30 -19.12
CA ASP A 20 1.69 31.00 -19.70
C ASP A 20 1.15 29.60 -19.33
N VAL A 21 1.99 28.55 -19.33
CA VAL A 21 1.57 27.21 -18.87
C VAL A 21 1.16 27.23 -17.40
N VAL A 22 1.88 27.94 -16.53
CA VAL A 22 1.51 28.07 -15.11
C VAL A 22 0.20 28.85 -14.94
N ARG A 23 -0.01 29.92 -15.72
CA ARG A 23 -1.28 30.66 -15.76
C ARG A 23 -2.47 29.76 -16.13
N GLU A 24 -2.29 28.88 -17.11
CA GLU A 24 -3.36 27.99 -17.60
C GLU A 24 -3.65 26.84 -16.63
N GLN A 25 -2.62 26.22 -16.07
CA GLN A 25 -2.82 25.18 -15.04
C GLN A 25 -3.34 25.77 -13.72
N GLY A 26 -3.00 27.02 -13.37
CA GLY A 26 -3.65 27.73 -12.26
C GLY A 26 -5.16 27.92 -12.43
N ALA A 27 -5.63 28.17 -13.66
CA ALA A 27 -7.06 28.22 -13.96
C ALA A 27 -7.73 26.83 -13.87
N LEU A 28 -7.06 25.76 -14.31
CA LEU A 28 -7.58 24.39 -14.30
C LEU A 28 -7.59 23.76 -12.90
N PHE A 29 -6.53 23.94 -12.12
CA PHE A 29 -6.34 23.33 -10.80
C PHE A 29 -6.81 24.23 -9.64
N GLY A 30 -7.03 25.52 -9.87
CA GLY A 30 -7.46 26.48 -8.85
C GLY A 30 -8.77 26.12 -8.14
N LYS A 31 -9.70 25.43 -8.83
CA LYS A 31 -10.94 24.86 -8.25
C LYS A 31 -10.71 23.71 -7.25
N TYR A 32 -9.49 23.18 -7.18
CA TYR A 32 -9.05 22.16 -6.23
C TYR A 32 -8.07 22.73 -5.18
N GLY A 33 -8.02 24.06 -5.01
CA GLY A 33 -7.18 24.75 -4.04
C GLY A 33 -5.71 24.95 -4.46
N LEU A 34 -5.23 24.28 -5.50
CA LEU A 34 -3.86 24.47 -6.00
C LEU A 34 -3.76 25.67 -6.94
N GLN A 35 -3.01 26.67 -6.50
CA GLN A 35 -2.73 27.91 -7.23
C GLN A 35 -1.20 28.04 -7.45
N PRO A 36 -0.62 27.37 -8.46
CA PRO A 36 0.78 27.52 -8.81
C PRO A 36 1.08 28.94 -9.31
N ARG A 37 2.20 29.52 -8.88
CA ARG A 37 2.66 30.85 -9.29
C ARG A 37 4.16 30.83 -9.60
N VAL A 38 4.57 31.42 -10.71
CA VAL A 38 6.00 31.62 -11.01
C VAL A 38 6.57 32.77 -10.17
N TRP A 39 7.74 32.56 -9.59
CA TRP A 39 8.59 33.61 -9.03
C TRP A 39 9.85 33.74 -9.89
N ARG A 40 10.17 34.97 -10.31
CA ARG A 40 11.36 35.34 -11.10
C ARG A 40 11.92 36.65 -10.58
N HIS A 41 13.24 36.77 -10.43
CA HIS A 41 13.85 37.99 -9.89
C HIS A 41 13.50 39.25 -10.70
N GLU A 42 13.35 39.13 -12.02
CA GLU A 42 13.00 40.20 -12.96
C GLU A 42 11.59 40.80 -12.74
N ARG A 43 10.72 40.06 -12.06
CA ARG A 43 9.26 40.33 -11.96
C ARG A 43 8.75 40.34 -10.52
N SER A 44 9.48 39.71 -9.60
CA SER A 44 9.01 39.38 -8.25
C SER A 44 9.92 39.86 -7.11
N ALA A 45 11.19 40.20 -7.38
CA ALA A 45 12.05 40.84 -6.39
C ALA A 45 11.79 42.35 -6.31
N LEU A 46 11.96 42.96 -5.13
CA LEU A 46 11.79 44.39 -4.96
C LEU A 46 13.09 45.14 -5.33
N PRO A 47 13.03 46.24 -6.11
CA PRO A 47 14.19 47.06 -6.38
C PRO A 47 14.87 47.53 -5.10
N GLY A 48 16.12 47.14 -4.89
CA GLY A 48 16.85 47.39 -3.65
C GLY A 48 18.36 47.21 -3.81
N VAL A 49 19.10 47.57 -2.76
CA VAL A 49 20.56 47.46 -2.70
C VAL A 49 20.95 46.40 -1.66
N GLY A 50 21.93 45.58 -2.00
CA GLY A 50 22.51 44.55 -1.14
C GLY A 50 24.03 44.47 -1.34
N VAL A 51 24.67 43.44 -0.77
CA VAL A 51 26.12 43.21 -0.91
C VAL A 51 26.51 42.89 -2.37
N ASP A 52 25.58 42.30 -3.12
CA ASP A 52 25.53 42.17 -4.57
C ASP A 52 24.06 42.03 -5.00
N ALA A 53 23.80 42.01 -6.31
CA ALA A 53 22.44 41.80 -6.83
C ALA A 53 21.85 40.45 -6.38
N GLN A 54 22.66 39.38 -6.36
CA GLN A 54 22.20 38.05 -5.96
C GLN A 54 21.72 38.03 -4.50
N ALA A 55 22.42 38.72 -3.59
CA ALA A 55 21.98 38.88 -2.21
C ALA A 55 20.66 39.66 -2.03
N VAL A 56 20.19 40.41 -3.04
CA VAL A 56 18.84 41.01 -3.05
C VAL A 56 17.81 39.99 -3.53
N VAL A 57 18.14 39.24 -4.58
CA VAL A 57 17.32 38.13 -5.12
C VAL A 57 17.05 37.07 -4.05
N GLU A 58 18.08 36.64 -3.31
CA GLU A 58 17.97 35.62 -2.26
C GLU A 58 17.13 36.07 -1.06
N ARG A 59 17.08 37.38 -0.77
CA ARG A 59 16.29 37.95 0.33
C ARG A 59 14.80 38.02 0.00
N ASP A 60 14.47 38.23 -1.28
CA ASP A 60 13.09 38.42 -1.75
C ASP A 60 12.48 37.14 -2.35
N LEU A 61 13.28 36.08 -2.50
CA LEU A 61 12.84 34.73 -2.81
C LEU A 61 12.13 34.13 -1.57
N PRO A 62 10.88 33.64 -1.67
CA PRO A 62 10.21 32.99 -0.56
C PRO A 62 11.00 31.77 -0.06
N GLU A 63 11.18 31.59 1.25
CA GLU A 63 11.96 30.47 1.81
C GLU A 63 11.31 29.08 1.57
N ASP A 64 10.02 29.07 1.24
CA ASP A 64 9.12 27.91 1.28
C ASP A 64 8.89 27.22 -0.08
N TYR A 65 9.25 27.84 -1.20
CA TYR A 65 8.91 27.41 -2.57
C TYR A 65 8.99 25.89 -2.85
N GLU A 66 7.99 25.33 -3.52
CA GLU A 66 7.80 23.88 -3.64
C GLU A 66 8.34 23.26 -4.93
N ILE A 67 8.53 24.04 -6.01
CA ILE A 67 9.19 23.60 -7.25
C ILE A 67 10.34 24.56 -7.60
N TYR A 68 11.49 23.99 -7.98
CA TYR A 68 12.56 24.68 -8.70
C TYR A 68 12.50 24.25 -10.17
N VAL A 69 12.57 25.22 -11.08
CA VAL A 69 12.68 24.99 -12.52
C VAL A 69 13.96 25.64 -13.03
N GLY A 70 14.90 24.83 -13.48
CA GLY A 70 16.09 25.27 -14.19
C GLY A 70 15.92 25.16 -15.71
N ILE A 71 16.30 26.20 -16.45
CA ILE A 71 16.45 26.15 -17.90
C ILE A 71 17.87 26.57 -18.26
N MET A 72 18.54 25.83 -19.16
CA MET A 72 19.76 26.27 -19.83
C MET A 72 19.68 26.03 -21.34
N CYS A 73 20.28 26.92 -22.13
CA CYS A 73 20.45 26.74 -23.58
C CYS A 73 21.95 26.80 -23.93
N ARG A 74 22.48 27.96 -24.31
CA ARG A 74 23.90 28.10 -24.70
C ARG A 74 24.72 28.94 -23.72
N GLN A 75 24.06 29.81 -22.95
CA GLN A 75 24.70 30.55 -21.88
C GLN A 75 24.68 29.76 -20.57
N LEU A 76 25.78 29.83 -19.80
CA LEU A 76 25.80 29.40 -18.41
C LEU A 76 25.23 30.50 -17.49
N GLY A 77 25.36 31.75 -17.90
CA GLY A 77 24.96 32.96 -17.17
C GLY A 77 26.15 33.74 -16.60
N THR A 78 25.85 34.87 -15.96
CA THR A 78 26.84 35.75 -15.34
C THR A 78 27.41 35.14 -14.06
N PRO A 79 28.75 35.06 -13.87
CA PRO A 79 29.38 34.61 -12.63
C PRO A 79 28.98 35.46 -11.42
N THR A 80 28.80 34.81 -10.26
CA THR A 80 28.62 35.50 -8.98
C THR A 80 29.93 35.49 -8.17
N LYS A 81 29.94 36.08 -6.98
CA LYS A 81 31.07 35.96 -6.04
C LYS A 81 31.23 34.53 -5.45
N ARG A 82 30.30 33.63 -5.77
CA ARG A 82 30.03 32.39 -5.02
C ARG A 82 29.85 31.15 -5.91
N ALA A 83 29.50 31.32 -7.19
CA ALA A 83 29.39 30.24 -8.18
C ALA A 83 29.75 30.71 -9.61
N PRO A 84 30.02 29.78 -10.56
CA PRO A 84 30.34 30.13 -11.94
C PRO A 84 29.19 30.80 -12.71
N SER A 85 27.95 30.69 -12.24
CA SER A 85 26.84 31.57 -12.64
C SER A 85 25.75 31.66 -11.56
N GLY A 86 24.88 32.69 -11.65
CA GLY A 86 23.72 32.83 -10.76
C GLY A 86 22.77 31.63 -10.82
N THR A 87 22.45 31.13 -12.01
CA THR A 87 21.62 29.94 -12.21
C THR A 87 22.23 28.69 -11.53
N LEU A 88 23.55 28.54 -11.55
CA LEU A 88 24.23 27.46 -10.82
C LEU A 88 24.20 27.65 -9.30
N GLU A 89 24.28 28.88 -8.80
CA GLU A 89 24.14 29.17 -7.37
C GLU A 89 22.72 28.86 -6.86
N GLU A 90 21.71 29.27 -7.62
CA GLU A 90 20.30 29.00 -7.37
C GLU A 90 19.99 27.50 -7.40
N PHE A 91 20.49 26.78 -8.42
CA PHE A 91 20.42 25.31 -8.46
C PHE A 91 21.11 24.66 -7.26
N ALA A 92 22.30 25.12 -6.88
CA ALA A 92 23.03 24.57 -5.73
C ALA A 92 22.30 24.85 -4.41
N ALA A 93 21.60 25.98 -4.26
CA ALA A 93 20.72 26.26 -3.13
C ALA A 93 19.49 25.33 -3.12
N ALA A 94 18.76 25.25 -4.24
CA ALA A 94 17.59 24.39 -4.38
C ALA A 94 17.91 22.91 -4.13
N ARG A 95 19.03 22.41 -4.69
CA ARG A 95 19.50 21.03 -4.48
C ARG A 95 19.90 20.76 -3.03
N ARG A 96 20.57 21.70 -2.35
CA ARG A 96 20.89 21.56 -0.91
C ARG A 96 19.61 21.48 -0.05
N ARG A 97 18.58 22.26 -0.39
CA ARG A 97 17.28 22.21 0.30
C ARG A 97 16.53 20.89 0.02
N PHE A 98 16.50 20.44 -1.24
CA PHE A 98 15.91 19.16 -1.64
C PHE A 98 16.57 17.98 -0.92
N LEU A 99 17.90 17.91 -0.87
CA LEU A 99 18.65 16.85 -0.17
C LEU A 99 18.41 16.82 1.35
N ARG A 100 17.96 17.94 1.95
CA ARG A 100 17.65 18.04 3.38
C ARG A 100 16.17 17.78 3.71
N THR A 101 15.25 18.15 2.81
CA THR A 101 13.80 18.26 3.14
C THR A 101 12.86 17.66 2.09
N GLY A 102 13.36 17.03 1.02
CA GLY A 102 12.55 16.44 -0.05
C GLY A 102 11.80 17.44 -0.96
N LYS A 103 11.78 18.72 -0.59
CA LYS A 103 11.32 19.87 -1.38
C LYS A 103 12.45 20.93 -1.47
N PRO A 104 12.50 21.79 -2.50
CA PRO A 104 11.63 21.85 -3.67
C PRO A 104 11.81 20.63 -4.58
N ARG A 105 10.78 20.27 -5.35
CA ARG A 105 10.95 19.33 -6.46
C ARG A 105 11.73 20.03 -7.58
N VAL A 106 12.83 19.42 -8.00
CA VAL A 106 13.72 19.98 -9.02
C VAL A 106 13.32 19.46 -10.40
N LEU A 107 12.95 20.37 -11.30
CA LEU A 107 12.80 20.12 -12.73
C LEU A 107 13.91 20.87 -13.46
N PHE A 108 14.56 20.26 -14.45
CA PHE A 108 15.65 20.90 -15.19
C PHE A 108 15.58 20.56 -16.69
N TYR A 109 15.77 21.59 -17.52
CA TYR A 109 15.58 21.53 -18.97
C TYR A 109 16.81 22.07 -19.70
N PHE A 110 17.36 21.30 -20.64
CA PHE A 110 18.47 21.70 -21.52
C PHE A 110 18.00 21.79 -22.97
N CYS A 111 18.28 22.90 -23.66
CA CYS A 111 17.98 23.00 -25.09
C CYS A 111 18.90 22.07 -25.90
N SER A 112 18.38 21.38 -26.92
CA SER A 112 19.18 20.61 -27.86
C SER A 112 20.20 21.48 -28.62
N ALA A 113 19.96 22.79 -28.74
CA ALA A 113 20.92 23.76 -29.30
C ALA A 113 22.19 23.99 -28.45
N CYS A 114 22.32 23.32 -27.29
CA CYS A 114 23.58 23.23 -26.54
C CYS A 114 24.57 22.20 -27.10
N GLU A 115 24.17 21.37 -28.07
CA GLU A 115 25.10 20.44 -28.72
C GLU A 115 26.11 21.22 -29.60
N PRO A 116 27.42 20.97 -29.44
CA PRO A 116 28.45 21.78 -30.07
C PRO A 116 28.58 21.44 -31.57
N ARG A 117 28.77 22.47 -32.39
CA ARG A 117 29.35 22.31 -33.73
C ARG A 117 30.89 22.26 -33.63
N ASP A 118 31.54 21.69 -34.63
CA ASP A 118 33.01 21.49 -34.66
C ASP A 118 33.82 22.79 -34.48
N ASP A 119 33.23 23.94 -34.79
CA ASP A 119 33.81 25.30 -34.67
C ASP A 119 33.39 26.06 -33.39
N GLU A 120 32.44 25.55 -32.62
CA GLU A 120 31.83 26.26 -31.47
C GLU A 120 32.49 25.92 -30.11
N LEU A 121 33.42 24.96 -30.06
CA LEU A 121 34.11 24.50 -28.83
C LEU A 121 34.98 25.56 -28.13
N ALA A 122 35.16 26.74 -28.73
CA ALA A 122 35.87 27.88 -28.13
C ALA A 122 34.98 28.77 -27.23
N ASP A 123 33.65 28.56 -27.22
CA ASP A 123 32.73 29.30 -26.36
C ASP A 123 32.78 28.78 -24.91
N GLU A 124 33.35 29.59 -24.00
CA GLU A 124 33.46 29.26 -22.58
C GLU A 124 32.11 29.11 -21.87
N GLN A 125 31.07 29.81 -22.32
CA GLN A 125 29.72 29.69 -21.76
C GLN A 125 29.09 28.36 -22.18
N LEU A 126 29.18 28.03 -23.49
CA LEU A 126 28.69 26.74 -24.00
C LEU A 126 29.41 25.56 -23.37
N ARG A 127 30.75 25.63 -23.25
CA ARG A 127 31.56 24.62 -22.56
C ARG A 127 31.11 24.46 -21.10
N GLY A 128 30.83 25.56 -20.41
CA GLY A 128 30.30 25.53 -19.05
C GLY A 128 28.92 24.85 -18.93
N VAL A 129 28.02 25.07 -19.89
CA VAL A 129 26.71 24.38 -19.94
C VAL A 129 26.90 22.88 -20.21
N LEU A 130 27.80 22.50 -21.12
CA LEU A 130 28.11 21.11 -21.43
C LEU A 130 28.74 20.38 -20.22
N GLU A 131 29.68 21.01 -19.53
CA GLU A 131 30.28 20.48 -18.30
C GLU A 131 29.24 20.31 -17.18
N PHE A 132 28.31 21.27 -17.02
CA PHE A 132 27.21 21.14 -16.06
C PHE A 132 26.17 20.08 -16.47
N ARG A 133 25.80 19.96 -17.75
CA ARG A 133 24.91 18.93 -18.29
C ARG A 133 25.48 17.53 -18.08
N ALA A 134 26.78 17.35 -18.31
CA ALA A 134 27.50 16.10 -18.06
C ALA A 134 27.65 15.77 -16.56
N GLY A 135 27.83 16.79 -15.72
CA GLY A 135 27.90 16.68 -14.25
C GLY A 135 26.53 16.68 -13.54
N TYR A 136 25.41 16.67 -14.27
CA TYR A 136 24.10 16.90 -13.67
C TYR A 136 23.66 15.72 -12.78
N PRO A 137 23.33 15.93 -11.50
CA PRO A 137 23.22 14.86 -10.50
C PRO A 137 21.82 14.21 -10.43
N GLY A 138 21.16 13.99 -11.58
CA GLY A 138 19.81 13.45 -11.65
C GLY A 138 19.27 13.35 -13.07
N LEU A 139 17.94 13.22 -13.22
CA LEU A 139 17.29 13.29 -14.53
C LEU A 139 17.00 14.74 -14.92
N PHE A 140 17.20 15.05 -16.20
CA PHE A 140 16.81 16.28 -16.86
C PHE A 140 16.01 15.95 -18.14
N ALA A 141 15.25 16.92 -18.65
CA ALA A 141 14.62 16.83 -19.96
C ALA A 141 15.40 17.65 -20.99
N THR A 142 15.39 17.23 -22.26
CA THR A 142 15.83 18.07 -23.38
C THR A 142 14.63 18.67 -24.11
N TYR A 143 14.84 19.77 -24.85
CA TYR A 143 13.84 20.37 -25.74
C TYR A 143 14.48 20.98 -26.99
N ASP A 144 13.81 20.86 -28.13
CA ASP A 144 14.31 21.42 -29.39
C ASP A 144 13.90 22.89 -29.58
N ASP A 145 12.70 23.28 -29.11
CA ASP A 145 12.18 24.64 -29.17
C ASP A 145 11.29 24.99 -27.94
N ALA A 146 10.87 26.26 -27.87
CA ALA A 146 10.10 26.80 -26.74
C ALA A 146 8.66 26.27 -26.65
N ASP A 147 8.05 25.82 -27.75
CA ASP A 147 6.72 25.20 -27.77
C ASP A 147 6.79 23.75 -27.29
N GLU A 148 7.82 23.00 -27.69
CA GLU A 148 8.08 21.65 -27.19
C GLU A 148 8.43 21.66 -25.69
N LEU A 149 9.21 22.64 -25.24
CA LEU A 149 9.43 22.90 -23.82
C LEU A 149 8.11 23.18 -23.09
N ALA A 150 7.22 24.01 -23.66
CA ALA A 150 5.93 24.31 -23.05
C ALA A 150 5.08 23.04 -22.88
N ALA A 151 5.03 22.19 -23.91
CA ALA A 151 4.30 20.91 -23.86
C ALA A 151 4.88 19.94 -22.82
N LYS A 152 6.21 19.76 -22.79
CA LYS A 152 6.90 18.92 -21.80
C LYS A 152 6.69 19.45 -20.37
N PHE A 153 6.90 20.75 -20.16
CA PHE A 153 6.70 21.38 -18.86
C PHE A 153 5.23 21.32 -18.41
N ALA A 154 4.26 21.48 -19.32
CA ALA A 154 2.84 21.32 -19.01
C ALA A 154 2.51 19.91 -18.53
N HIS A 155 3.01 18.86 -19.20
CA HIS A 155 2.80 17.48 -18.77
C HIS A 155 3.43 17.23 -17.39
N HIS A 156 4.69 17.61 -17.20
CA HIS A 156 5.39 17.43 -15.92
C HIS A 156 4.73 18.21 -14.77
N LEU A 157 4.28 19.46 -15.02
CA LEU A 157 3.58 20.27 -14.02
C LEU A 157 2.22 19.65 -13.65
N THR A 158 1.47 19.12 -14.63
CA THR A 158 0.21 18.41 -14.37
C THR A 158 0.44 17.16 -13.52
N ASP A 159 1.48 16.37 -13.79
CA ASP A 159 1.82 15.20 -12.97
C ASP A 159 2.23 15.60 -11.55
N VAL A 160 2.94 16.72 -11.37
CA VAL A 160 3.27 17.24 -10.03
C VAL A 160 2.03 17.77 -9.31
N LEU A 161 1.15 18.51 -9.97
CA LEU A 161 -0.11 19.01 -9.38
C LEU A 161 -1.06 17.86 -9.01
N LEU A 162 -1.19 16.84 -9.86
CA LEU A 162 -1.93 15.62 -9.55
C LEU A 162 -1.29 14.83 -8.40
N ALA A 163 0.05 14.82 -8.29
CA ALA A 163 0.74 14.20 -7.17
C ALA A 163 0.54 14.98 -5.85
N GLU A 164 0.54 16.32 -5.85
CA GLU A 164 0.25 17.11 -4.64
C GLU A 164 -1.25 17.08 -4.26
N LEU A 165 -2.18 16.87 -5.21
CA LEU A 165 -3.60 16.55 -4.90
C LEU A 165 -3.74 15.15 -4.29
N ALA A 166 -3.02 14.15 -4.81
CA ALA A 166 -3.01 12.80 -4.26
C ALA A 166 -2.35 12.74 -2.88
N ALA A 167 -1.32 13.55 -2.64
CA ALA A 167 -0.58 13.60 -1.39
C ALA A 167 -1.42 14.12 -0.21
N PRO A 168 -1.29 13.53 0.99
CA PRO A 168 -1.55 14.25 2.24
C PRO A 168 -0.45 15.30 2.47
N GLY A 169 -0.82 16.54 2.80
CA GLY A 169 0.12 17.62 3.16
C GLY A 169 0.52 18.66 2.10
N GLY A 170 -0.22 18.84 1.00
CA GLY A 170 0.08 19.85 -0.04
C GLY A 170 -0.68 21.19 0.06
N ALA A 171 -1.93 21.16 0.55
CA ALA A 171 -2.73 22.34 0.85
C ALA A 171 -2.80 22.56 2.37
N GLU A 172 -3.08 23.80 2.80
CA GLU A 172 -3.34 24.11 4.21
C GLU A 172 -4.47 23.22 4.75
N GLU A 173 -4.13 22.26 5.59
CA GLU A 173 -5.04 21.15 5.88
C GLU A 173 -6.23 21.62 6.72
N PRO A 174 -7.47 21.32 6.28
CA PRO A 174 -8.65 21.88 6.90
C PRO A 174 -8.85 21.29 8.29
N ILE A 175 -9.17 22.18 9.24
CA ILE A 175 -9.44 21.84 10.65
C ILE A 175 -10.61 20.84 10.78
N ALA A 176 -11.50 20.76 9.79
CA ALA A 176 -12.60 19.80 9.73
C ALA A 176 -12.77 19.21 8.32
N PRO A 177 -13.43 18.03 8.18
CA PRO A 177 -13.98 17.63 6.88
C PRO A 177 -14.97 18.68 6.35
N ALA A 178 -15.35 18.55 5.07
CA ALA A 178 -16.12 19.56 4.32
C ALA A 178 -17.36 20.10 5.07
N ALA A 179 -17.67 21.38 4.83
CA ALA A 179 -18.43 22.26 5.72
C ALA A 179 -19.93 21.92 5.94
N ASP A 180 -20.41 20.77 5.46
CA ASP A 180 -21.82 20.38 5.45
C ASP A 180 -22.35 19.96 6.83
N ARG A 181 -21.48 19.66 7.79
CA ARG A 181 -21.83 19.16 9.12
C ARG A 181 -21.39 20.10 10.24
N ARG A 182 -22.31 20.99 10.65
CA ARG A 182 -22.11 21.94 11.77
C ARG A 182 -21.57 21.27 13.03
N TRP A 183 -22.05 20.07 13.36
CA TRP A 183 -21.62 19.34 14.55
C TRP A 183 -20.15 18.93 14.51
N ALA A 184 -19.64 18.51 13.34
CA ALA A 184 -18.25 18.10 13.17
C ALA A 184 -17.30 19.31 13.25
N TRP A 185 -17.71 20.45 12.67
CA TRP A 185 -17.02 21.72 12.82
C TRP A 185 -16.90 22.14 14.29
N VAL A 186 -17.96 21.99 15.10
CA VAL A 186 -17.91 22.30 16.54
C VAL A 186 -16.94 21.38 17.28
N LEU A 187 -16.99 20.07 17.07
CA LEU A 187 -16.08 19.13 17.75
C LEU A 187 -14.61 19.41 17.39
N ALA A 188 -14.32 19.77 16.14
CA ALA A 188 -12.99 20.18 15.70
C ALA A 188 -12.51 21.48 16.40
N HIS A 189 -13.38 22.48 16.53
CA HIS A 189 -13.02 23.74 17.22
C HIS A 189 -12.90 23.55 18.74
N MET A 190 -13.69 22.66 19.35
CA MET A 190 -13.49 22.25 20.74
C MET A 190 -12.14 21.56 20.94
N LEU A 191 -11.65 20.81 19.94
CA LEU A 191 -10.38 20.10 20.00
C LEU A 191 -9.19 21.07 19.91
N GLU A 192 -9.15 21.95 18.90
CA GLU A 192 -8.12 22.99 18.78
C GLU A 192 -8.12 23.95 20.01
N ALA A 193 -9.29 24.21 20.62
CA ALA A 193 -9.38 24.99 21.85
C ALA A 193 -8.87 24.26 23.12
N CYS A 194 -8.67 22.93 23.06
CA CYS A 194 -8.08 22.14 24.14
C CYS A 194 -6.57 21.88 23.93
N THR A 195 -6.05 21.99 22.70
CA THR A 195 -4.64 21.74 22.37
C THR A 195 -3.73 22.92 22.75
N GLY A 196 -3.57 23.15 24.05
CA GLY A 196 -2.65 24.16 24.60
C GLY A 196 -1.28 23.63 25.04
N SER A 197 -1.10 22.31 25.13
CA SER A 197 0.16 21.67 25.54
C SER A 197 0.98 21.22 24.34
N PRO A 198 2.31 21.43 24.32
CA PRO A 198 3.17 20.89 23.27
C PRO A 198 3.26 19.36 23.40
N SER A 199 3.15 18.66 22.28
CA SER A 199 3.29 17.21 22.16
C SER A 199 3.94 16.89 20.81
N TYR A 200 4.67 15.77 20.73
CA TYR A 200 5.37 15.37 19.51
C TYR A 200 4.42 15.08 18.35
N LEU A 201 3.26 14.46 18.63
CA LEU A 201 2.19 14.25 17.65
C LEU A 201 1.22 15.44 17.66
N ASP A 202 0.73 15.82 16.49
CA ASP A 202 -0.34 16.83 16.36
C ASP A 202 -1.60 16.31 17.06
N ALA A 203 -1.89 16.84 18.26
CA ALA A 203 -3.08 16.48 19.03
C ALA A 203 -4.35 17.18 18.51
N GLY A 204 -4.22 18.04 17.49
CA GLY A 204 -5.29 18.83 16.92
C GLY A 204 -6.20 18.07 15.95
N ALA A 205 -7.20 18.79 15.46
CA ALA A 205 -8.22 18.33 14.53
C ALA A 205 -7.65 17.94 13.16
N ARG A 206 -6.50 18.50 12.75
CA ARG A 206 -5.76 18.08 11.54
C ARG A 206 -5.36 16.62 11.58
N ARG A 207 -4.85 16.08 12.70
CA ARG A 207 -4.50 14.66 12.80
C ARG A 207 -5.74 13.76 12.69
N VAL A 208 -6.86 14.16 13.32
CA VAL A 208 -8.15 13.45 13.17
C VAL A 208 -8.58 13.44 11.71
N TRP A 209 -8.47 14.56 11.00
CA TRP A 209 -8.77 14.66 9.57
C TRP A 209 -7.83 13.81 8.70
N ARG A 210 -6.51 13.83 8.94
CA ARG A 210 -5.55 12.95 8.25
C ARG A 210 -5.92 11.48 8.42
N ALA A 211 -6.18 11.05 9.66
CA ALA A 211 -6.48 9.66 9.96
C ALA A 211 -7.80 9.19 9.31
N LEU A 212 -8.84 10.05 9.30
CA LEU A 212 -10.09 9.79 8.57
C LEU A 212 -9.86 9.75 7.03
N ARG A 213 -9.02 10.62 6.48
CA ARG A 213 -8.64 10.62 5.05
C ARG A 213 -7.88 9.34 4.67
N GLN A 214 -6.94 8.90 5.51
CA GLN A 214 -6.21 7.64 5.32
C GLN A 214 -7.18 6.43 5.35
N LEU A 215 -8.13 6.40 6.29
CA LEU A 215 -9.17 5.36 6.32
C LEU A 215 -10.04 5.36 5.06
N HIS A 216 -10.49 6.54 4.59
CA HIS A 216 -11.21 6.65 3.33
C HIS A 216 -10.37 6.11 2.16
N GLN A 217 -9.10 6.49 2.06
CA GLN A 217 -8.19 5.99 1.00
C GLN A 217 -7.91 4.49 1.10
N ALA A 218 -7.91 3.91 2.31
CA ALA A 218 -7.66 2.48 2.53
C ALA A 218 -8.86 1.58 2.24
N PHE A 219 -10.08 2.12 2.31
CA PHE A 219 -11.32 1.32 2.30
C PHE A 219 -12.40 1.77 1.31
N ASP A 220 -12.26 2.92 0.63
CA ASP A 220 -13.31 3.54 -0.21
C ASP A 220 -14.64 3.76 0.57
N LEU A 221 -14.52 4.45 1.71
CA LEU A 221 -15.61 4.55 2.69
C LEU A 221 -16.88 5.24 2.15
N ASP A 222 -16.74 6.17 1.21
CA ASP A 222 -17.87 6.96 0.67
C ASP A 222 -18.79 6.11 -0.21
N GLY A 223 -18.31 4.98 -0.73
CA GLY A 223 -19.10 3.98 -1.44
C GLY A 223 -19.66 2.84 -0.56
N LEU A 224 -19.15 2.65 0.66
CA LEU A 224 -19.40 1.47 1.49
C LEU A 224 -20.08 1.74 2.85
N LEU A 225 -19.98 2.96 3.39
CA LEU A 225 -20.64 3.33 4.64
C LEU A 225 -21.96 4.05 4.37
N ASP A 226 -23.02 3.63 5.07
CA ASP A 226 -24.25 4.40 5.15
C ASP A 226 -24.01 5.74 5.90
N PRO A 227 -24.78 6.81 5.61
CA PRO A 227 -24.53 8.12 6.19
C PRO A 227 -24.45 8.13 7.72
N SER A 228 -25.32 7.38 8.42
CA SER A 228 -25.31 7.33 9.89
C SER A 228 -24.05 6.67 10.44
N THR A 229 -23.50 5.68 9.74
CA THR A 229 -22.21 5.06 10.08
C THR A 229 -21.04 6.01 9.81
N HIS A 230 -21.13 6.85 8.78
CA HIS A 230 -20.14 7.91 8.54
C HIS A 230 -20.21 9.02 9.62
N ASP A 231 -21.42 9.45 10.03
CA ASP A 231 -21.60 10.33 11.20
C ASP A 231 -20.98 9.73 12.46
N LEU A 232 -21.26 8.45 12.73
CA LEU A 232 -20.72 7.73 13.89
C LEU A 232 -19.18 7.64 13.87
N LEU A 233 -18.57 7.36 12.72
CA LEU A 233 -17.12 7.30 12.57
C LEU A 233 -16.45 8.66 12.84
N VAL A 234 -16.94 9.72 12.21
CA VAL A 234 -16.39 11.07 12.37
C VAL A 234 -16.60 11.57 13.81
N ALA A 235 -17.78 11.33 14.41
CA ALA A 235 -18.06 11.71 15.79
C ALA A 235 -17.16 10.97 16.78
N ALA A 236 -17.02 9.65 16.65
CA ALA A 236 -16.19 8.85 17.54
C ALA A 236 -14.70 9.20 17.41
N ALA A 237 -14.20 9.50 16.19
CA ALA A 237 -12.82 9.95 15.98
C ALA A 237 -12.50 11.26 16.74
N TYR A 238 -13.36 12.28 16.59
CA TYR A 238 -13.19 13.55 17.32
C TYR A 238 -13.36 13.40 18.83
N LEU A 239 -14.28 12.55 19.29
CA LEU A 239 -14.49 12.33 20.73
C LEU A 239 -13.35 11.56 21.40
N THR A 240 -12.71 10.61 20.70
CA THR A 240 -11.49 9.95 21.17
C THR A 240 -10.36 10.96 21.35
N ALA A 241 -10.12 11.82 20.34
CA ALA A 241 -9.12 12.89 20.44
C ALA A 241 -9.42 13.90 21.56
N LEU A 242 -10.67 14.35 21.68
CA LEU A 242 -11.11 15.27 22.74
C LEU A 242 -10.91 14.68 24.15
N ARG A 243 -11.18 13.38 24.36
CA ARG A 243 -10.97 12.71 25.65
C ARG A 243 -9.48 12.61 26.02
N LEU A 244 -8.58 12.49 25.04
CA LEU A 244 -7.13 12.45 25.28
C LEU A 244 -6.58 13.80 25.77
N VAL A 245 -7.10 14.93 25.27
CA VAL A 245 -6.63 16.28 25.66
C VAL A 245 -7.47 16.94 26.77
N ASN A 246 -8.69 16.47 27.02
CA ASN A 246 -9.61 17.10 27.98
C ASN A 246 -10.26 16.07 28.92
N GLY A 247 -9.57 15.77 30.02
CA GLY A 247 -10.10 14.94 31.11
C GLY A 247 -11.31 15.52 31.85
N GLY A 248 -11.74 16.75 31.52
CA GLY A 248 -12.97 17.38 32.02
C GLY A 248 -14.15 17.29 31.05
N LEU A 249 -14.03 16.56 29.93
CA LEU A 249 -15.11 16.35 28.96
C LEU A 249 -16.23 15.49 29.57
N THR A 250 -17.49 15.85 29.31
CA THR A 250 -18.67 15.07 29.75
C THR A 250 -19.65 14.89 28.59
N TYR A 251 -20.46 13.83 28.64
CA TYR A 251 -21.48 13.54 27.63
C TYR A 251 -22.43 14.74 27.41
N GLU A 252 -22.85 15.40 28.50
CA GLU A 252 -23.70 16.60 28.42
C GLU A 252 -23.02 17.77 27.71
N LYS A 253 -21.73 18.01 27.93
CA LYS A 253 -20.98 19.07 27.22
C LYS A 253 -20.95 18.79 25.71
N VAL A 254 -20.68 17.55 25.31
CA VAL A 254 -20.69 17.13 23.91
C VAL A 254 -22.07 17.32 23.29
N ARG A 255 -23.10 16.75 23.93
CA ARG A 255 -24.49 16.78 23.46
C ARG A 255 -25.02 18.21 23.32
N CYS A 256 -24.74 19.08 24.28
CA CYS A 256 -25.21 20.46 24.28
C CYS A 256 -24.39 21.43 23.42
N ALA A 257 -23.10 21.16 23.17
CA ALA A 257 -22.27 22.04 22.35
C ALA A 257 -22.46 21.80 20.85
N ALA A 258 -22.54 20.53 20.43
CA ALA A 258 -22.35 20.17 19.03
C ALA A 258 -23.63 19.81 18.27
N ASP A 259 -24.80 19.62 18.93
CA ASP A 259 -26.09 19.37 18.24
C ASP A 259 -26.08 18.09 17.37
N LEU A 260 -25.45 17.02 17.88
CA LEU A 260 -25.46 15.69 17.24
C LEU A 260 -26.81 14.98 17.44
N PRO A 261 -27.26 14.13 16.48
CA PRO A 261 -28.35 13.19 16.70
C PRO A 261 -28.08 12.29 17.92
N GLU A 262 -29.08 12.06 18.77
CA GLU A 262 -28.90 11.41 20.08
C GLU A 262 -28.33 9.98 19.98
N GLU A 263 -28.77 9.19 19.00
CA GLU A 263 -28.25 7.85 18.72
C GLU A 263 -26.74 7.88 18.38
N VAL A 264 -26.35 8.82 17.51
CA VAL A 264 -24.95 9.02 17.10
C VAL A 264 -24.12 9.53 18.28
N ALA A 265 -24.63 10.50 19.04
CA ALA A 265 -23.95 11.06 20.20
C ALA A 265 -23.69 10.00 21.27
N CYS A 266 -24.69 9.16 21.57
CA CYS A 266 -24.58 8.08 22.56
C CYS A 266 -23.59 7.00 22.10
N ALA A 267 -23.75 6.47 20.89
CA ALA A 267 -22.87 5.44 20.36
C ALA A 267 -21.42 5.96 20.19
N ALA A 268 -21.22 7.18 19.68
CA ALA A 268 -19.89 7.78 19.54
C ALA A 268 -19.22 8.04 20.90
N TRP A 269 -19.98 8.49 21.89
CA TRP A 269 -19.46 8.72 23.24
C TRP A 269 -18.93 7.43 23.88
N SER A 270 -19.67 6.32 23.74
CA SER A 270 -19.27 5.02 24.30
C SER A 270 -18.20 4.29 23.46
N ILE A 271 -18.13 4.48 22.14
CA ILE A 271 -17.01 3.99 21.32
C ILE A 271 -15.71 4.73 21.69
N ALA A 272 -15.81 6.03 21.99
CA ALA A 272 -14.67 6.85 22.41
C ALA A 272 -14.23 6.60 23.87
N GLU A 273 -14.84 5.67 24.62
CA GLU A 273 -14.35 5.36 25.96
C GLU A 273 -12.94 4.75 25.91
N PRO A 274 -12.00 5.24 26.75
CA PRO A 274 -10.63 4.75 26.75
C PRO A 274 -10.62 3.32 27.32
N VAL A 275 -10.70 2.35 26.42
CA VAL A 275 -10.39 0.95 26.73
C VAL A 275 -8.99 0.91 27.32
N VAL A 276 -8.79 0.12 28.37
CA VAL A 276 -7.46 -0.08 28.97
C VAL A 276 -6.56 -0.75 27.93
N LYS A 277 -5.77 0.07 27.22
CA LYS A 277 -4.74 -0.38 26.30
C LYS A 277 -3.69 -1.16 27.10
N ASP A 278 -3.44 -2.39 26.70
CA ASP A 278 -2.18 -3.07 26.99
C ASP A 278 -1.03 -2.32 26.30
N GLU A 279 0.21 -2.56 26.71
CA GLU A 279 1.38 -1.91 26.06
C GLU A 279 1.50 -2.31 24.58
N ALA A 280 0.92 -3.44 24.19
CA ALA A 280 0.75 -3.86 22.81
C ALA A 280 -0.23 -2.99 21.99
N GLY A 281 -1.18 -2.32 22.65
CA GLY A 281 -2.39 -1.75 22.02
C GLY A 281 -3.19 -2.78 21.21
N ILE A 282 -3.19 -4.03 21.66
CA ILE A 282 -3.97 -5.14 21.10
C ILE A 282 -5.31 -5.28 21.84
N THR A 283 -5.49 -4.70 23.03
CA THR A 283 -6.81 -4.56 23.67
C THR A 283 -7.71 -3.48 23.04
N GLY A 284 -7.88 -3.54 21.72
CA GLY A 284 -9.23 -3.40 21.17
C GLY A 284 -10.08 -4.56 21.70
N HIS A 285 -10.56 -4.44 22.96
CA HIS A 285 -11.46 -5.42 23.56
C HIS A 285 -12.70 -5.52 22.68
N ASP A 286 -13.36 -6.69 22.65
CA ASP A 286 -14.55 -6.80 21.80
C ASP A 286 -15.59 -5.80 22.32
N PRO A 287 -16.05 -4.83 21.50
CA PRO A 287 -16.84 -3.71 21.98
C PRO A 287 -18.08 -4.28 22.66
N ASP A 288 -18.27 -3.91 23.94
CA ASP A 288 -19.24 -4.49 24.88
C ASP A 288 -20.50 -4.96 24.14
N PRO A 289 -21.03 -6.18 24.35
CA PRO A 289 -22.32 -6.59 23.78
C PRO A 289 -23.51 -5.67 24.13
N CYS A 290 -23.32 -4.60 24.91
CA CYS A 290 -24.18 -3.43 25.04
C CYS A 290 -23.98 -2.34 23.95
N LEU A 291 -22.76 -2.07 23.45
CA LEU A 291 -22.46 -1.11 22.37
C LEU A 291 -23.19 -1.43 21.06
N ALA A 292 -23.38 -2.71 20.75
CA ALA A 292 -24.17 -3.17 19.60
C ALA A 292 -25.68 -2.87 19.73
N ARG A 293 -26.15 -2.46 20.91
CA ARG A 293 -27.54 -2.04 21.17
C ARG A 293 -27.76 -0.54 21.01
N LEU A 294 -26.67 0.23 20.85
CA LEU A 294 -26.71 1.70 20.67
C LEU A 294 -26.71 2.10 19.18
N HIS A 295 -25.91 1.42 18.35
CA HIS A 295 -25.97 1.57 16.89
C HIS A 295 -25.49 0.27 16.20
N PRO A 296 -26.10 -0.17 15.08
CA PRO A 296 -25.72 -1.41 14.39
C PRO A 296 -24.26 -1.47 13.94
N SER A 297 -23.64 -0.32 13.65
CA SER A 297 -22.30 -0.22 13.09
C SER A 297 -21.21 0.07 14.14
N SER A 298 -21.53 0.18 15.43
CA SER A 298 -20.55 0.49 16.50
C SER A 298 -19.31 -0.41 16.47
N SER A 299 -19.50 -1.71 16.19
CA SER A 299 -18.40 -2.69 16.14
C SER A 299 -17.52 -2.62 14.88
N VAL A 300 -18.01 -1.98 13.82
CA VAL A 300 -17.22 -1.66 12.60
C VAL A 300 -16.47 -0.36 12.81
N VAL A 301 -17.12 0.67 13.37
CA VAL A 301 -16.49 1.96 13.67
C VAL A 301 -15.35 1.80 14.68
N ALA A 302 -15.52 1.02 15.75
CA ALA A 302 -14.44 0.73 16.70
C ALA A 302 -13.22 0.05 16.04
N ALA A 303 -13.45 -0.87 15.09
CA ALA A 303 -12.38 -1.52 14.33
C ALA A 303 -11.67 -0.55 13.37
N LEU A 304 -12.43 0.32 12.68
CA LEU A 304 -11.88 1.37 11.83
C LEU A 304 -11.03 2.36 12.64
N LEU A 305 -11.47 2.79 13.83
CA LEU A 305 -10.68 3.67 14.70
C LEU A 305 -9.36 3.02 15.16
N GLY A 306 -9.37 1.74 15.52
CA GLY A 306 -8.13 1.02 15.86
C GLY A 306 -7.14 0.95 14.69
N ILE A 307 -7.64 0.82 13.46
CA ILE A 307 -6.82 0.88 12.24
C ILE A 307 -6.33 2.32 12.00
N SER A 308 -7.18 3.31 12.23
CA SER A 308 -6.87 4.75 12.19
C SER A 308 -5.73 5.13 13.12
N ASP A 309 -5.72 4.57 14.34
CA ASP A 309 -4.67 4.77 15.33
C ASP A 309 -3.30 4.42 14.72
N ILE A 310 -3.17 3.25 14.08
CA ILE A 310 -1.92 2.78 13.46
C ILE A 310 -1.58 3.52 12.16
N LEU A 311 -2.56 3.80 11.30
CA LEU A 311 -2.34 4.58 10.07
C LEU A 311 -1.89 6.02 10.37
N SER A 312 -2.30 6.58 11.51
CA SER A 312 -1.86 7.91 11.94
C SER A 312 -0.39 7.97 12.40
N ILE A 313 0.32 6.84 12.48
CA ILE A 313 1.70 6.76 12.95
C ILE A 313 2.67 6.95 11.77
N GLU A 314 2.71 8.16 11.23
CA GLU A 314 3.70 8.58 10.22
C GLU A 314 4.21 10.00 10.48
N ARG A 315 5.34 10.35 9.85
CA ARG A 315 6.01 11.65 10.02
C ARG A 315 5.11 12.86 9.73
N ALA A 316 4.10 12.72 8.86
CA ALA A 316 3.10 13.75 8.59
C ALA A 316 2.15 14.03 9.79
N SER A 317 2.09 13.16 10.80
CA SER A 317 1.36 13.39 12.05
C SER A 317 2.19 14.04 13.16
N VAL A 318 3.48 14.28 12.94
CA VAL A 318 4.34 15.01 13.89
C VAL A 318 3.94 16.48 13.88
N ALA A 319 3.78 17.08 15.05
CA ALA A 319 3.45 18.49 15.18
C ALA A 319 4.57 19.36 14.59
N ALA A 320 4.23 20.45 13.90
CA ALA A 320 5.18 21.27 13.14
C ALA A 320 6.43 21.71 13.94
N THR A 321 6.27 21.97 15.24
CA THR A 321 7.33 22.33 16.20
C THR A 321 8.41 21.25 16.41
N TYR A 322 8.12 20.00 16.03
CA TYR A 322 8.92 18.80 16.31
C TYR A 322 9.43 18.06 15.06
N VAL A 323 9.11 18.50 13.84
CA VAL A 323 9.44 17.79 12.58
C VAL A 323 10.95 17.57 12.34
N ASP A 324 11.78 18.45 12.90
CA ASP A 324 13.24 18.41 12.89
C ASP A 324 13.85 17.87 14.20
N ARG A 325 13.08 17.16 15.03
CA ARG A 325 13.50 16.59 16.32
C ARG A 325 13.06 15.13 16.48
N LEU A 326 13.74 14.41 17.37
CA LEU A 326 13.25 13.16 17.92
C LEU A 326 12.38 13.44 19.18
N PRO A 327 11.52 12.50 19.61
CA PRO A 327 10.81 12.59 20.88
C PRO A 327 11.78 12.50 22.07
N ASP A 328 11.31 12.86 23.27
CA ASP A 328 12.05 12.56 24.49
C ASP A 328 11.95 11.05 24.87
N GLU A 329 12.90 10.52 25.63
CA GLU A 329 13.01 9.09 25.95
C GLU A 329 11.74 8.52 26.65
N ASP A 330 11.16 9.31 27.55
CA ASP A 330 9.95 8.98 28.32
C ASP A 330 8.64 9.12 27.52
N GLU A 331 8.66 9.63 26.27
CA GLU A 331 7.45 9.81 25.48
C GLU A 331 6.75 8.49 25.10
N ALA A 332 5.48 8.60 24.71
CA ALA A 332 4.67 7.48 24.22
C ALA A 332 5.35 6.76 23.03
N LEU A 333 5.14 5.45 22.94
CA LEU A 333 5.81 4.64 21.90
C LEU A 333 5.31 4.99 20.50
N GLU A 334 4.08 5.50 20.40
CA GLU A 334 3.49 6.09 19.20
C GLU A 334 4.27 7.31 18.67
N CYS A 335 4.83 8.17 19.54
CA CYS A 335 5.66 9.31 19.12
C CYS A 335 6.94 8.80 18.45
N TRP A 336 7.60 7.82 19.08
CA TRP A 336 8.79 7.15 18.54
C TRP A 336 8.52 6.39 17.24
N LEU A 337 7.40 5.69 17.14
CA LEU A 337 7.02 5.00 15.90
C LEU A 337 6.72 5.98 14.76
N ALA A 338 6.15 7.16 15.03
CA ALA A 338 5.93 8.18 14.02
C ALA A 338 7.24 8.84 13.55
N ALA A 339 8.17 9.10 14.47
CA ALA A 339 9.52 9.57 14.15
C ALA A 339 10.30 8.58 13.25
N LEU A 340 10.09 7.28 13.45
CA LEU A 340 10.73 6.19 12.70
C LEU A 340 9.93 5.72 11.46
N THR A 341 8.74 6.29 11.20
CA THR A 341 7.89 5.97 10.04
C THR A 341 7.82 7.18 9.10
N GLU A 342 8.66 7.17 8.07
CA GLU A 342 8.80 8.29 7.12
C GLU A 342 7.49 8.55 6.35
N ARG A 343 6.75 7.49 5.98
CA ARG A 343 5.38 7.57 5.43
C ARG A 343 4.65 6.21 5.43
N ILE A 344 3.33 6.26 5.37
CA ILE A 344 2.45 5.11 5.12
C ILE A 344 1.77 5.32 3.77
N ALA A 345 2.15 4.52 2.76
CA ALA A 345 1.61 4.63 1.41
C ALA A 345 0.42 3.68 1.23
N ILE A 346 -0.72 4.22 0.79
CA ILE A 346 -1.99 3.50 0.61
C ILE A 346 -2.34 3.47 -0.89
N GLY A 347 -2.46 2.28 -1.45
CA GLY A 347 -2.84 2.05 -2.86
C GLY A 347 -4.35 2.00 -3.10
N ARG A 348 -4.78 2.25 -4.34
CA ARG A 348 -6.20 2.27 -4.80
C ARG A 348 -6.97 0.95 -4.63
N ASN A 349 -6.35 -0.07 -4.06
CA ASN A 349 -6.88 -1.42 -3.83
C ASN A 349 -6.80 -1.82 -2.33
N GLY A 350 -6.68 -0.84 -1.42
CA GLY A 350 -6.51 -1.09 0.01
C GLY A 350 -5.15 -1.69 0.39
N LEU A 351 -4.15 -1.63 -0.49
CA LEU A 351 -2.79 -2.09 -0.19
C LEU A 351 -2.03 -1.03 0.60
N VAL A 352 -1.71 -1.32 1.86
CA VAL A 352 -0.96 -0.43 2.76
C VAL A 352 0.50 -0.88 2.85
N THR A 353 1.44 -0.01 2.50
CA THR A 353 2.89 -0.27 2.60
C THR A 353 3.58 0.77 3.48
N PHE A 354 4.26 0.31 4.53
CA PHE A 354 5.03 1.15 5.44
C PHE A 354 6.42 1.46 4.86
N HIS A 355 6.84 2.72 4.98
CA HIS A 355 8.20 3.17 4.74
C HIS A 355 8.83 3.55 6.09
N LEU A 356 9.75 2.71 6.59
CA LEU A 356 10.35 2.82 7.91
C LEU A 356 11.82 3.26 7.80
N ARG A 357 12.30 4.00 8.80
CA ARG A 357 13.72 4.35 8.99
C ARG A 357 14.23 3.65 10.24
N ALA A 358 15.24 2.81 10.10
CA ALA A 358 15.83 2.03 11.18
C ALA A 358 17.27 2.51 11.44
N PRO A 359 17.67 2.81 12.69
CA PRO A 359 19.06 3.19 13.01
C PRO A 359 20.07 2.15 12.53
N SER A 360 19.80 0.88 12.81
CA SER A 360 20.64 -0.27 12.46
C SER A 360 19.81 -1.51 12.12
N ALA A 361 20.44 -2.50 11.48
CA ALA A 361 19.76 -3.68 10.93
C ALA A 361 18.99 -4.51 11.99
N ASP A 362 19.38 -4.42 13.25
CA ASP A 362 18.79 -5.12 14.38
C ASP A 362 17.59 -4.38 15.03
N TRP A 363 17.14 -3.28 14.43
CA TRP A 363 15.83 -2.64 14.66
C TRP A 363 14.77 -3.05 13.63
N VAL A 364 15.16 -3.66 12.50
CA VAL A 364 14.29 -3.87 11.32
C VAL A 364 13.05 -4.71 11.65
N GLU A 365 13.22 -5.91 12.23
CA GLU A 365 12.06 -6.75 12.58
C GLU A 365 11.23 -6.21 13.77
N PRO A 366 11.82 -5.67 14.86
CA PRO A 366 11.06 -4.97 15.89
C PRO A 366 10.18 -3.84 15.33
N LEU A 367 10.69 -3.03 14.40
CA LEU A 367 9.91 -1.95 13.78
C LEU A 367 8.78 -2.48 12.88
N LYS A 368 9.00 -3.53 12.08
CA LYS A 368 7.92 -4.19 11.33
C LYS A 368 6.86 -4.80 12.26
N GLY A 369 7.30 -5.42 13.36
CA GLY A 369 6.42 -5.97 14.40
C GLY A 369 5.51 -4.93 15.03
N ALA A 370 6.08 -3.79 15.40
CA ALA A 370 5.35 -2.68 16.01
C ALA A 370 4.42 -1.89 15.05
N THR A 371 4.61 -2.02 13.73
CA THR A 371 3.86 -1.28 12.70
C THR A 371 3.00 -2.19 11.82
N ALA A 372 3.59 -2.84 10.82
CA ALA A 372 2.88 -3.57 9.78
C ALA A 372 2.27 -4.88 10.27
N TYR A 373 3.02 -5.70 11.02
CA TYR A 373 2.47 -6.95 11.57
C TYR A 373 1.36 -6.65 12.61
N ARG A 374 1.47 -5.51 13.33
CA ARG A 374 0.42 -4.99 14.23
C ARG A 374 -0.85 -4.59 13.45
N LEU A 375 -0.71 -3.86 12.34
CA LEU A 375 -1.85 -3.53 11.46
C LEU A 375 -2.49 -4.78 10.86
N GLU A 376 -1.69 -5.69 10.31
CA GLU A 376 -2.20 -6.93 9.72
C GLU A 376 -2.98 -7.74 10.74
N ARG A 377 -2.42 -7.95 11.94
CA ARG A 377 -3.08 -8.69 13.02
C ARG A 377 -4.40 -8.04 13.44
N LEU A 378 -4.47 -6.72 13.49
CA LEU A 378 -5.70 -5.98 13.81
C LEU A 378 -6.76 -6.15 12.70
N VAL A 379 -6.35 -6.08 11.44
CA VAL A 379 -7.24 -6.34 10.29
C VAL A 379 -7.73 -7.79 10.29
N GLN A 380 -6.87 -8.79 10.49
CA GLN A 380 -7.27 -10.20 10.57
C GLN A 380 -8.27 -10.44 11.72
N ARG A 381 -8.05 -9.84 12.91
CA ARG A 381 -8.98 -9.91 14.06
C ARG A 381 -10.38 -9.39 13.71
N HIS A 382 -10.46 -8.30 12.96
CA HIS A 382 -11.74 -7.67 12.61
C HIS A 382 -12.29 -8.07 11.23
N ARG A 383 -11.55 -8.87 10.45
CA ARG A 383 -11.84 -9.30 9.08
C ARG A 383 -13.28 -9.79 8.87
N ARG A 384 -13.81 -10.60 9.80
CA ARG A 384 -15.21 -11.07 9.72
C ARG A 384 -16.24 -9.93 9.74
N ARG A 385 -15.97 -8.82 10.44
CA ARG A 385 -16.87 -7.64 10.52
C ARG A 385 -16.63 -6.67 9.36
N LEU A 386 -15.37 -6.46 8.98
CA LEU A 386 -14.99 -5.59 7.87
C LEU A 386 -15.51 -6.14 6.53
N ASN A 387 -15.24 -7.42 6.23
CA ASN A 387 -15.69 -8.07 5.00
C ASN A 387 -17.22 -8.09 4.84
N LEU A 388 -18.00 -8.10 5.94
CA LEU A 388 -19.47 -8.01 5.91
C LEU A 388 -20.00 -6.65 5.41
N ARG A 389 -19.13 -5.64 5.28
CA ARG A 389 -19.43 -4.32 4.68
C ARG A 389 -18.59 -4.05 3.43
N GLY A 390 -17.94 -5.06 2.85
CA GLY A 390 -17.03 -4.90 1.71
C GLY A 390 -15.67 -4.27 2.05
N LEU A 391 -15.44 -3.90 3.31
CA LEU A 391 -14.23 -3.24 3.78
C LEU A 391 -13.08 -4.27 3.80
N ALA A 392 -12.10 -4.11 2.91
CA ALA A 392 -10.93 -4.98 2.81
C ALA A 392 -9.64 -4.16 2.71
N LEU A 393 -8.59 -4.60 3.40
CA LEU A 393 -7.27 -3.96 3.45
C LEU A 393 -6.21 -5.07 3.42
N THR A 394 -5.17 -4.87 2.62
CA THR A 394 -4.02 -5.78 2.51
C THR A 394 -2.76 -5.07 3.00
N VAL A 395 -1.97 -5.68 3.88
CA VAL A 395 -0.66 -5.13 4.27
C VAL A 395 0.39 -5.65 3.29
N GLY A 396 1.10 -4.73 2.65
CA GLY A 396 2.16 -5.02 1.68
C GLY A 396 3.56 -5.05 2.30
N PRO A 397 4.58 -5.45 1.51
CA PRO A 397 5.95 -5.56 2.01
C PRO A 397 6.50 -4.21 2.47
N CYS A 398 6.97 -4.15 3.71
CA CYS A 398 7.59 -2.98 4.31
C CYS A 398 8.90 -2.62 3.60
N ARG A 399 9.08 -1.34 3.28
CA ARG A 399 10.38 -0.81 2.86
C ARG A 399 11.06 -0.19 4.07
N VAL A 400 12.20 -0.75 4.47
CA VAL A 400 12.98 -0.26 5.61
C VAL A 400 14.31 0.28 5.08
N ALA A 401 14.53 1.58 5.26
CA ALA A 401 15.82 2.22 5.01
C ALA A 401 16.67 2.16 6.29
N LEU A 402 17.96 1.82 6.15
CA LEU A 402 18.92 2.07 7.22
C LEU A 402 19.26 3.56 7.23
N ALA A 403 19.24 4.15 8.41
CA ALA A 403 19.35 5.58 8.67
C ALA A 403 20.35 5.82 9.81
N PRO A 404 21.68 5.76 9.55
CA PRO A 404 22.71 5.94 10.58
C PRO A 404 22.65 7.30 11.29
N GLU A 405 22.03 8.31 10.66
CA GLU A 405 21.71 9.59 11.29
C GLU A 405 20.71 9.49 12.47
N LEU A 406 20.26 8.28 12.81
CA LEU A 406 19.42 7.95 13.97
C LEU A 406 20.20 7.14 15.04
N GLU A 407 21.54 7.16 15.03
CA GLU A 407 22.37 6.49 16.06
C GLU A 407 22.09 6.97 17.50
N ASP A 408 21.58 8.20 17.69
CA ASP A 408 21.22 8.78 18.99
C ASP A 408 19.93 8.23 19.64
N VAL A 409 19.21 7.29 19.01
CA VAL A 409 17.92 6.80 19.54
C VAL A 409 18.12 5.92 20.81
N PRO A 410 17.46 6.21 21.96
CA PRO A 410 17.70 5.50 23.21
C PRO A 410 17.42 3.99 23.18
N ALA A 411 18.27 3.21 23.86
CA ALA A 411 18.14 1.75 23.94
C ALA A 411 16.89 1.27 24.71
N SER A 412 16.30 2.12 25.55
CA SER A 412 15.01 1.89 26.21
C SER A 412 13.85 1.87 25.20
N VAL A 413 13.83 2.79 24.23
CA VAL A 413 12.88 2.82 23.11
C VAL A 413 12.96 1.52 22.33
N ARG A 414 14.18 1.05 22.01
CA ARG A 414 14.40 -0.25 21.38
C ARG A 414 13.78 -1.39 22.20
N THR A 415 13.99 -1.37 23.52
CA THR A 415 13.48 -2.41 24.43
C THR A 415 11.94 -2.41 24.46
N ARG A 416 11.31 -1.23 24.47
CA ARG A 416 9.86 -1.04 24.37
C ARG A 416 9.32 -1.53 23.02
N LEU A 417 10.00 -1.24 21.90
CA LEU A 417 9.65 -1.75 20.57
C LEU A 417 9.78 -3.26 20.45
N VAL A 418 10.87 -3.85 20.97
CA VAL A 418 11.08 -5.30 20.98
C VAL A 418 9.98 -5.98 21.79
N ARG A 419 9.61 -5.43 22.95
CA ARG A 419 8.50 -5.93 23.76
C ARG A 419 7.16 -5.84 23.02
N LEU A 420 6.81 -4.68 22.45
CA LEU A 420 5.60 -4.52 21.63
C LEU A 420 5.57 -5.54 20.47
N ALA A 421 6.67 -5.70 19.74
CA ALA A 421 6.78 -6.70 18.67
C ALA A 421 6.65 -8.14 19.20
N GLN A 422 7.19 -8.45 20.39
CA GLN A 422 7.04 -9.75 21.04
C GLN A 422 5.63 -9.98 21.61
N GLU A 423 4.87 -8.95 21.98
CA GLU A 423 3.46 -9.08 22.36
C GLU A 423 2.57 -9.27 21.10
N VAL A 424 2.92 -8.60 19.98
CA VAL A 424 2.32 -8.80 18.64
C VAL A 424 2.62 -10.20 18.06
N LEU A 425 3.80 -10.78 18.30
CA LEU A 425 4.23 -12.05 17.72
C LEU A 425 4.13 -13.26 18.67
N GLY A 426 4.34 -13.08 19.97
CA GLY A 426 4.41 -14.15 20.97
C GLY A 426 3.05 -14.65 21.49
N THR A 427 1.96 -14.05 21.04
CA THR A 427 0.59 -14.59 21.21
C THR A 427 0.07 -15.28 19.94
N LEU A 428 0.98 -15.70 19.06
CA LEU A 428 0.76 -16.73 18.03
C LEU A 428 1.26 -18.08 18.55
N GLU A 429 0.51 -19.15 18.27
CA GLU A 429 1.16 -20.45 18.11
C GLU A 429 1.99 -20.41 16.82
N TYR A 430 3.27 -20.76 16.92
CA TYR A 430 4.26 -20.56 15.87
C TYR A 430 4.07 -21.52 14.69
N GLN A 431 3.57 -20.99 13.55
CA GLN A 431 3.80 -21.59 12.23
C GLN A 431 4.66 -20.65 11.38
N PRO A 432 5.93 -21.01 11.09
CA PRO A 432 6.84 -20.15 10.35
C PRO A 432 6.66 -20.32 8.84
N HIS A 433 6.37 -19.22 8.15
CA HIS A 433 6.47 -19.14 6.69
C HIS A 433 7.39 -17.97 6.32
N LEU A 434 8.41 -18.26 5.48
CA LEU A 434 9.36 -17.34 4.85
C LEU A 434 10.39 -16.66 5.79
N GLY A 435 11.70 -16.93 5.57
CA GLY A 435 12.73 -15.92 5.82
C GLY A 435 14.11 -16.29 6.39
N ALA A 436 14.42 -17.55 6.76
CA ALA A 436 15.56 -17.82 7.67
C ALA A 436 16.62 -18.89 7.30
N GLU A 437 16.55 -19.62 6.17
CA GLU A 437 17.53 -20.68 5.83
C GLU A 437 18.22 -20.52 4.45
N THR A 438 19.05 -19.48 4.28
CA THR A 438 19.95 -19.38 3.10
C THR A 438 21.22 -18.53 3.32
N ARG A 439 21.70 -18.40 4.56
CA ARG A 439 22.93 -17.60 4.87
C ARG A 439 23.94 -18.24 5.82
N ALA A 440 23.82 -19.54 6.11
CA ALA A 440 24.68 -20.21 7.11
C ALA A 440 25.15 -21.62 6.68
N ARG A 441 25.51 -21.82 5.40
CA ARG A 441 26.12 -23.06 4.86
C ARG A 441 26.77 -22.83 3.48
N ALA A 442 27.81 -22.01 3.42
CA ALA A 442 28.58 -21.76 2.18
C ALA A 442 30.09 -21.56 2.40
N ASP A 443 30.53 -21.00 3.52
CA ASP A 443 31.96 -20.88 3.87
C ASP A 443 32.55 -22.18 4.45
N GLN A 444 32.57 -23.27 3.66
CA GLN A 444 33.40 -24.45 3.98
C GLN A 444 33.69 -25.45 2.84
N SER A 445 34.07 -24.96 1.64
CA SER A 445 34.84 -25.76 0.69
C SER A 445 35.61 -24.87 -0.30
N ALA A 446 36.93 -24.81 -0.15
CA ALA A 446 37.83 -24.37 -1.22
C ALA A 446 38.30 -25.60 -2.02
N ASP A 447 38.76 -25.36 -3.26
CA ASP A 447 39.44 -26.31 -4.15
C ASP A 447 38.70 -27.64 -4.41
N THR A 448 38.09 -27.83 -5.59
CA THR A 448 38.89 -28.14 -6.79
C THR A 448 38.01 -28.27 -8.06
N HIS A 449 38.71 -28.30 -9.21
CA HIS A 449 38.25 -28.66 -10.57
C HIS A 449 37.39 -27.63 -11.33
N ASN A 450 38.02 -27.12 -12.40
CA ASN A 450 37.41 -26.41 -13.50
C ASN A 450 37.03 -27.44 -14.58
N ASP A 451 35.74 -27.56 -14.89
CA ASP A 451 35.25 -28.18 -16.13
C ASP A 451 33.98 -27.47 -16.58
N ALA A 452 33.74 -27.45 -17.90
CA ALA A 452 32.62 -26.73 -18.49
C ALA A 452 31.42 -27.64 -18.73
N HIS A 453 30.22 -27.24 -18.30
CA HIS A 453 28.98 -27.37 -19.10
C HIS A 453 27.76 -26.74 -18.42
N GLN A 454 26.87 -26.19 -19.27
CA GLN A 454 25.42 -25.98 -19.10
C GLN A 454 24.95 -24.95 -18.04
N ASP A 455 24.07 -24.04 -18.50
CA ASP A 455 23.19 -23.27 -17.63
C ASP A 455 22.31 -24.18 -16.77
N PRO A 456 21.91 -23.78 -15.56
CA PRO A 456 20.95 -24.55 -14.76
C PRO A 456 19.63 -24.70 -15.53
N PRO A 457 18.99 -25.88 -15.48
CA PRO A 457 17.77 -26.14 -16.25
C PRO A 457 16.63 -25.20 -15.81
N PRO A 458 15.73 -24.82 -16.74
CA PRO A 458 14.54 -24.05 -16.39
C PRO A 458 13.68 -24.83 -15.39
N CYS A 459 13.04 -24.09 -14.47
CA CYS A 459 12.31 -24.66 -13.33
C CYS A 459 11.27 -25.73 -13.77
N PRO A 460 11.31 -26.97 -13.24
CA PRO A 460 10.41 -28.04 -13.64
C PRO A 460 8.96 -27.71 -13.30
N ALA A 461 8.05 -27.98 -14.24
CA ALA A 461 6.83 -27.20 -14.33
C ALA A 461 5.62 -27.76 -13.56
N GLN A 462 4.91 -26.83 -12.90
CA GLN A 462 3.47 -26.60 -13.11
C GLN A 462 2.55 -27.84 -12.97
N ALA A 463 2.41 -28.34 -11.75
CA ALA A 463 1.14 -28.93 -11.33
C ALA A 463 0.10 -27.82 -11.17
N LEU A 464 -1.16 -28.07 -11.56
CA LEU A 464 -2.28 -27.25 -11.11
C LEU A 464 -2.76 -27.74 -9.75
N LEU A 465 -2.62 -26.84 -8.79
CA LEU A 465 -2.84 -27.08 -7.38
C LEU A 465 -4.26 -26.67 -7.00
N PRO A 466 -4.88 -27.34 -6.01
CA PRO A 466 -6.14 -26.89 -5.44
C PRO A 466 -5.93 -25.52 -4.80
N LEU A 467 -7.00 -24.72 -4.72
CA LEU A 467 -6.93 -23.41 -4.09
C LEU A 467 -6.36 -23.55 -2.67
N PRO A 468 -5.33 -22.76 -2.28
CA PRO A 468 -4.80 -22.83 -0.93
C PRO A 468 -5.92 -22.54 0.08
N ASP A 469 -6.00 -23.38 1.11
CA ASP A 469 -7.03 -23.38 2.15
C ASP A 469 -8.42 -23.78 1.64
N THR A 470 -8.50 -24.91 0.92
CA THR A 470 -9.76 -25.52 0.47
C THR A 470 -10.26 -26.57 1.47
N ALA A 471 -11.54 -26.46 1.84
CA ALA A 471 -12.25 -27.55 2.50
C ALA A 471 -12.76 -28.54 1.45
N VAL A 472 -12.91 -29.81 1.84
CA VAL A 472 -13.24 -30.91 0.93
C VAL A 472 -14.09 -31.98 1.64
N LEU A 473 -14.90 -32.70 0.86
CA LEU A 473 -15.81 -33.73 1.35
C LEU A 473 -15.13 -35.10 1.51
N ASP A 474 -14.76 -35.72 0.38
CA ASP A 474 -14.23 -37.10 0.34
C ASP A 474 -12.99 -37.28 -0.56
N ARG A 475 -12.68 -36.33 -1.45
CA ARG A 475 -11.51 -36.38 -2.34
C ARG A 475 -10.84 -35.02 -2.49
N LEU A 476 -9.54 -35.03 -2.80
CA LEU A 476 -8.80 -33.89 -3.31
C LEU A 476 -8.19 -34.26 -4.66
N ALA A 477 -8.61 -33.58 -5.73
CA ALA A 477 -8.09 -33.75 -7.08
C ALA A 477 -6.89 -32.82 -7.31
N LEU A 478 -5.73 -33.38 -7.66
CA LEU A 478 -4.55 -32.62 -8.11
C LEU A 478 -4.35 -32.80 -9.62
N TYR A 479 -4.12 -31.74 -10.37
CA TYR A 479 -4.00 -31.80 -11.84
C TYR A 479 -2.53 -31.71 -12.28
N LEU A 480 -1.99 -32.75 -12.91
CA LEU A 480 -0.61 -32.77 -13.40
C LEU A 480 -0.55 -32.50 -14.91
N ASP A 481 0.22 -31.50 -15.34
CA ASP A 481 0.22 -31.05 -16.74
C ASP A 481 1.27 -31.70 -17.64
N GLY A 482 0.85 -32.04 -18.86
CA GLY A 482 1.39 -33.17 -19.61
C GLY A 482 2.84 -33.05 -20.09
N GLU A 483 3.39 -31.85 -20.18
CA GLU A 483 4.73 -31.62 -20.74
C GLU A 483 5.86 -31.87 -19.72
N HIS A 484 5.57 -31.87 -18.41
CA HIS A 484 6.60 -31.93 -17.37
C HIS A 484 6.33 -32.97 -16.25
N VAL A 485 5.41 -33.93 -16.43
CA VAL A 485 5.09 -34.99 -15.44
C VAL A 485 6.18 -36.08 -15.27
N HIS A 486 7.43 -35.74 -15.56
CA HIS A 486 8.61 -36.58 -15.27
C HIS A 486 9.25 -36.22 -13.92
N TYR A 487 8.73 -35.21 -13.22
CA TYR A 487 9.35 -34.63 -12.04
C TYR A 487 8.56 -34.85 -10.75
N ALA A 488 7.23 -34.69 -10.75
CA ALA A 488 6.41 -34.98 -9.56
C ALA A 488 6.54 -36.47 -9.18
N HIS A 489 7.08 -36.76 -7.99
CA HIS A 489 7.38 -38.12 -7.52
C HIS A 489 6.48 -38.55 -6.37
N ARG A 490 6.21 -37.68 -5.40
CA ARG A 490 5.34 -38.01 -4.25
C ARG A 490 4.51 -36.83 -3.81
N ILE A 491 3.32 -37.13 -3.28
CA ILE A 491 2.43 -36.19 -2.63
C ILE A 491 2.30 -36.62 -1.16
N ASP A 492 2.64 -35.73 -0.24
CA ASP A 492 2.49 -35.94 1.20
C ASP A 492 1.29 -35.11 1.71
N ILE A 493 0.56 -35.63 2.71
CA ILE A 493 -0.33 -34.85 3.57
C ILE A 493 0.11 -35.05 5.03
N ARG A 494 0.26 -33.96 5.76
CA ARG A 494 0.79 -33.91 7.13
C ARG A 494 -0.18 -33.20 8.07
N ASP A 495 -0.24 -33.66 9.31
CA ASP A 495 -1.02 -33.01 10.38
C ASP A 495 -0.34 -31.72 10.87
N ALA A 496 -0.97 -31.04 11.83
CA ALA A 496 -0.43 -29.85 12.48
C ALA A 496 0.87 -30.09 13.32
N ARG A 497 1.40 -31.32 13.35
CA ARG A 497 2.67 -31.72 13.99
C ARG A 497 3.71 -32.19 12.96
N GLU A 498 3.48 -31.93 11.68
CA GLU A 498 4.26 -32.40 10.52
C GLU A 498 4.29 -33.93 10.34
N ALA A 499 3.48 -34.68 11.09
CA ALA A 499 3.43 -36.14 10.98
C ALA A 499 2.69 -36.55 9.70
N LEU A 500 3.26 -37.50 8.95
CA LEU A 500 2.73 -37.94 7.66
C LEU A 500 1.45 -38.77 7.85
N VAL A 501 0.30 -38.21 7.45
CA VAL A 501 -1.03 -38.82 7.56
C VAL A 501 -1.39 -39.61 6.31
N LEU A 502 -1.00 -39.11 5.14
CA LEU A 502 -1.21 -39.75 3.84
C LEU A 502 0.03 -39.51 2.96
N ALA A 503 0.41 -40.51 2.17
CA ALA A 503 1.37 -40.35 1.09
C ALA A 503 0.85 -41.03 -0.17
N ARG A 504 1.12 -40.43 -1.32
CA ARG A 504 0.76 -40.95 -2.64
C ARG A 504 1.91 -40.75 -3.60
N GLU A 505 2.51 -41.85 -4.07
CA GLU A 505 3.47 -41.81 -5.16
C GLU A 505 2.77 -41.42 -6.47
N VAL A 506 3.42 -40.59 -7.26
CA VAL A 506 2.99 -40.19 -8.60
C VAL A 506 3.76 -41.08 -9.59
N PRO A 507 3.09 -41.93 -10.38
CA PRO A 507 3.78 -42.78 -11.33
C PRO A 507 4.50 -41.93 -12.40
N PRO A 508 5.76 -42.25 -12.78
CA PRO A 508 6.49 -41.46 -13.77
C PRO A 508 5.72 -41.32 -15.10
N GLY A 509 5.44 -40.08 -15.51
CA GLY A 509 4.66 -39.79 -16.72
C GLY A 509 3.14 -39.90 -16.57
N ALA A 510 2.60 -39.98 -15.34
CA ALA A 510 1.15 -40.06 -15.08
C ALA A 510 0.41 -38.74 -15.41
N ARG A 511 0.10 -38.53 -16.69
CA ARG A 511 -0.73 -37.40 -17.17
C ARG A 511 -2.17 -37.54 -16.68
N GLY A 512 -2.70 -36.52 -16.00
CA GLY A 512 -4.11 -36.43 -15.60
C GLY A 512 -4.33 -35.95 -14.17
N VAL A 513 -5.43 -36.42 -13.57
CA VAL A 513 -5.82 -36.11 -12.19
C VAL A 513 -5.26 -37.17 -11.24
N VAL A 514 -4.61 -36.73 -10.16
CA VAL A 514 -4.28 -37.56 -9.01
C VAL A 514 -5.29 -37.30 -7.90
N ASP A 515 -6.25 -38.21 -7.77
CA ASP A 515 -7.17 -38.26 -6.63
C ASP A 515 -6.44 -38.71 -5.36
N LEU A 516 -6.57 -37.91 -4.30
CA LEU A 516 -6.25 -38.31 -2.93
C LEU A 516 -7.55 -38.65 -2.20
N ASP A 517 -7.65 -39.89 -1.71
CA ASP A 517 -8.69 -40.29 -0.77
C ASP A 517 -8.34 -39.73 0.62
N ILE A 518 -9.00 -38.62 0.96
CA ILE A 518 -8.83 -37.89 2.22
C ILE A 518 -9.68 -38.48 3.36
N ALA A 519 -10.36 -39.63 3.16
CA ALA A 519 -11.20 -40.24 4.19
C ALA A 519 -10.43 -40.70 5.44
N THR A 520 -9.09 -40.74 5.36
CA THR A 520 -8.17 -40.97 6.49
C THR A 520 -7.88 -39.70 7.31
N LEU A 521 -8.12 -38.49 6.76
CA LEU A 521 -7.84 -37.24 7.46
C LEU A 521 -8.82 -37.01 8.61
N ALA A 522 -8.30 -36.49 9.72
CA ALA A 522 -9.07 -36.08 10.89
C ALA A 522 -10.09 -34.98 10.49
N PRO A 523 -11.41 -35.22 10.64
CA PRO A 523 -12.44 -34.26 10.24
C PRO A 523 -12.43 -33.01 11.11
N GLY A 524 -12.48 -31.83 10.49
CA GLY A 524 -12.43 -30.52 11.14
C GLY A 524 -11.02 -29.92 11.23
N ASP A 525 -9.98 -30.74 11.20
CA ASP A 525 -8.58 -30.28 11.29
C ASP A 525 -8.03 -29.85 9.91
N TRP A 526 -7.17 -28.83 9.92
CA TRP A 526 -6.36 -28.44 8.75
C TRP A 526 -5.10 -29.30 8.67
N HIS A 527 -4.86 -29.88 7.51
CA HIS A 527 -3.67 -30.67 7.18
C HIS A 527 -2.88 -29.95 6.09
N ARG A 528 -1.55 -29.97 6.13
CA ARG A 528 -0.72 -29.40 5.07
C ARG A 528 -0.41 -30.48 4.05
N TRP A 529 -0.73 -30.25 2.78
CA TRP A 529 -0.30 -31.10 1.68
C TRP A 529 0.91 -30.50 0.98
N SER A 530 1.75 -31.35 0.39
CA SER A 530 2.83 -30.95 -0.50
C SER A 530 3.03 -31.95 -1.64
N VAL A 531 3.43 -31.45 -2.80
CA VAL A 531 3.95 -32.28 -3.91
C VAL A 531 5.45 -32.10 -3.92
N THR A 532 6.20 -33.20 -4.05
CA THR A 532 7.66 -33.20 -4.09
C THR A 532 8.18 -33.85 -5.36
N TRP A 533 9.33 -33.36 -5.82
CA TRP A 533 10.06 -33.87 -6.97
C TRP A 533 11.36 -34.52 -6.52
N ASP A 534 11.77 -35.60 -7.20
CA ASP A 534 13.09 -36.20 -7.03
C ASP A 534 14.01 -35.59 -8.09
N ASP A 535 15.10 -34.95 -7.66
CA ASP A 535 16.08 -34.33 -8.56
C ASP A 535 17.10 -35.34 -9.12
N GLY A 536 17.00 -36.61 -8.72
CA GLY A 536 17.90 -37.69 -9.14
C GLY A 536 19.25 -37.70 -8.43
N THR A 537 19.50 -36.78 -7.48
CA THR A 537 20.76 -36.72 -6.72
C THR A 537 20.85 -37.79 -5.62
N GLY A 538 19.70 -38.36 -5.23
CA GLY A 538 19.59 -39.27 -4.08
C GLY A 538 19.69 -38.60 -2.71
N LEU A 539 19.75 -37.26 -2.65
CA LEU A 539 19.84 -36.50 -1.39
C LEU A 539 18.48 -36.17 -0.77
N GLY A 540 17.39 -36.23 -1.54
CA GLY A 540 16.02 -36.15 -1.02
C GLY A 540 15.04 -35.47 -1.99
N TYR A 541 13.74 -35.58 -1.68
CA TYR A 541 12.70 -34.95 -2.50
C TYR A 541 12.55 -33.46 -2.14
N ALA A 542 12.64 -32.57 -3.13
CA ALA A 542 12.43 -31.14 -2.95
C ALA A 542 10.95 -30.76 -3.18
N PRO A 543 10.38 -29.78 -2.44
CA PRO A 543 8.98 -29.38 -2.60
C PRO A 543 8.74 -28.63 -3.91
N LEU A 544 7.91 -29.22 -4.78
CA LEU A 544 7.39 -28.62 -6.02
C LEU A 544 6.19 -27.70 -5.71
N ALA A 545 5.41 -28.02 -4.68
CA ALA A 545 4.18 -27.32 -4.31
C ALA A 545 3.77 -27.62 -2.86
N SER A 546 2.96 -26.74 -2.26
CA SER A 546 2.27 -27.01 -0.99
C SER A 546 1.05 -26.10 -0.77
N GLY A 547 0.21 -26.49 0.20
CA GLY A 547 -0.95 -25.73 0.65
C GLY A 547 -1.65 -26.43 1.83
N THR A 548 -2.77 -25.91 2.30
CA THR A 548 -3.59 -26.57 3.32
C THR A 548 -4.88 -27.17 2.74
N VAL A 549 -5.39 -28.20 3.41
CA VAL A 549 -6.65 -28.89 3.09
C VAL A 549 -7.37 -29.27 4.39
N ARG A 550 -8.70 -29.15 4.42
CA ARG A 550 -9.53 -29.54 5.57
C ARG A 550 -10.66 -30.45 5.15
N ARG A 551 -10.77 -31.62 5.77
CA ARG A 551 -11.94 -32.48 5.62
C ARG A 551 -13.08 -31.95 6.50
N LEU A 552 -14.29 -31.83 5.97
CA LEU A 552 -15.44 -31.37 6.76
C LEU A 552 -15.82 -32.33 7.90
N GLY A 553 -16.15 -31.75 9.06
CA GLY A 553 -16.64 -32.48 10.24
C GLY A 553 -18.06 -33.02 10.06
N SER A 554 -18.48 -33.95 10.93
CA SER A 554 -19.81 -34.57 10.87
C SER A 554 -20.98 -33.57 10.95
N ALA A 555 -20.84 -32.51 11.74
CA ALA A 555 -21.82 -31.43 11.83
C ALA A 555 -21.87 -30.55 10.57
N GLU A 556 -20.73 -30.33 9.91
CA GLU A 556 -20.65 -29.58 8.65
C GLU A 556 -21.18 -30.38 7.48
N ARG A 557 -20.96 -31.71 7.48
CA ARG A 557 -21.54 -32.64 6.52
C ARG A 557 -23.06 -32.74 6.70
N ALA A 558 -23.54 -32.89 7.93
CA ALA A 558 -24.97 -32.84 8.24
C ALA A 558 -25.62 -31.50 7.86
N LEU A 559 -24.90 -30.38 7.94
CA LEU A 559 -25.37 -29.09 7.40
C LEU A 559 -25.52 -29.14 5.88
N LEU A 560 -24.56 -29.72 5.15
CA LEU A 560 -24.67 -29.90 3.70
C LEU A 560 -25.84 -30.83 3.32
N ASP A 561 -26.00 -31.96 4.03
CA ASP A 561 -27.04 -32.96 3.79
C ASP A 561 -28.46 -32.45 4.15
N THR A 562 -28.57 -31.47 5.06
CA THR A 562 -29.86 -30.83 5.43
C THR A 562 -30.21 -29.62 4.59
N VAL A 563 -29.25 -29.02 3.85
CA VAL A 563 -29.52 -27.96 2.87
C VAL A 563 -30.16 -28.57 1.62
N THR A 564 -31.48 -28.73 1.71
CA THR A 564 -32.35 -29.18 0.63
C THR A 564 -33.16 -27.99 0.11
N GLY A 565 -33.10 -27.72 -1.19
CA GLY A 565 -33.68 -26.51 -1.78
C GLY A 565 -33.13 -26.18 -3.17
N PRO A 566 -33.34 -24.95 -3.67
CA PRO A 566 -32.77 -24.50 -4.95
C PRO A 566 -31.24 -24.43 -4.88
N ALA A 567 -30.58 -24.55 -6.04
CA ALA A 567 -29.12 -24.66 -6.15
C ALA A 567 -28.37 -23.50 -5.47
N GLU A 568 -28.92 -22.29 -5.50
CA GLU A 568 -28.43 -21.11 -4.78
C GLU A 568 -28.16 -21.35 -3.28
N ALA A 569 -29.04 -22.09 -2.60
CA ALA A 569 -28.86 -22.43 -1.19
C ALA A 569 -27.70 -23.42 -0.99
N VAL A 570 -27.54 -24.37 -1.92
CA VAL A 570 -26.45 -25.35 -1.92
C VAL A 570 -25.11 -24.68 -2.19
N TYR A 571 -25.03 -23.77 -3.18
CA TYR A 571 -23.83 -22.97 -3.42
C TYR A 571 -23.51 -22.08 -2.21
N ALA A 572 -24.49 -21.40 -1.63
CA ALA A 572 -24.28 -20.56 -0.44
C ALA A 572 -23.76 -21.36 0.78
N ALA A 573 -24.20 -22.62 0.94
CA ALA A 573 -23.65 -23.52 1.94
C ALA A 573 -22.19 -23.93 1.62
N ARG A 574 -21.91 -24.31 0.36
CA ARG A 574 -20.56 -24.67 -0.11
C ARG A 574 -19.55 -23.52 0.03
N VAL A 575 -19.95 -22.30 -0.33
CA VAL A 575 -19.19 -21.04 -0.12
C VAL A 575 -18.86 -20.85 1.36
N ARG A 576 -19.86 -21.00 2.26
CA ARG A 576 -19.66 -20.84 3.72
C ARG A 576 -18.75 -21.90 4.33
N LEU A 577 -18.68 -23.09 3.73
CA LEU A 577 -17.87 -24.21 4.20
C LEU A 577 -16.44 -24.21 3.62
N GLY A 578 -16.18 -23.42 2.57
CA GLY A 578 -14.89 -23.36 1.88
C GLY A 578 -14.67 -24.48 0.85
N LEU A 579 -15.75 -25.08 0.34
CA LEU A 579 -15.73 -26.18 -0.65
C LEU A 579 -15.42 -25.68 -2.07
N TRP A 580 -14.33 -24.92 -2.24
CA TRP A 580 -14.10 -24.10 -3.45
C TRP A 580 -13.91 -24.92 -4.74
N ASN A 581 -13.30 -26.10 -4.66
CA ASN A 581 -13.10 -26.98 -5.82
C ASN A 581 -14.45 -27.60 -6.25
N ASP A 582 -15.17 -28.24 -5.31
CA ASP A 582 -16.52 -28.81 -5.53
C ASP A 582 -17.52 -27.75 -6.03
N LEU A 583 -17.35 -26.50 -5.59
CA LEU A 583 -18.13 -25.34 -6.00
C LEU A 583 -17.79 -24.92 -7.43
N LEU A 584 -16.51 -24.81 -7.80
CA LEU A 584 -16.07 -24.46 -9.16
C LEU A 584 -16.54 -25.51 -10.18
N GLU A 585 -16.39 -26.80 -9.89
CA GLU A 585 -16.82 -27.90 -10.76
C GLU A 585 -18.34 -27.81 -11.06
N THR A 586 -19.15 -27.60 -10.03
CA THR A 586 -20.62 -27.53 -10.18
C THR A 586 -21.11 -26.21 -10.79
N LEU A 587 -20.66 -25.05 -10.31
CA LEU A 587 -21.06 -23.76 -10.90
C LEU A 587 -20.59 -23.58 -12.35
N TRP A 588 -19.49 -24.22 -12.77
CA TRP A 588 -19.08 -24.19 -14.18
C TRP A 588 -20.16 -24.81 -15.09
N ALA A 589 -20.74 -25.95 -14.71
CA ALA A 589 -21.82 -26.58 -15.47
C ALA A 589 -23.10 -25.72 -15.47
N ASP A 590 -23.49 -25.17 -14.32
CA ASP A 590 -24.77 -24.48 -14.17
C ASP A 590 -24.76 -23.04 -14.71
N ALA A 591 -23.69 -22.27 -14.49
CA ALA A 591 -23.59 -20.87 -14.95
C ALA A 591 -23.24 -20.74 -16.45
N SER A 592 -22.62 -21.77 -17.05
CA SER A 592 -22.36 -21.82 -18.50
C SER A 592 -23.62 -22.06 -19.33
N ALA A 593 -24.72 -22.50 -18.72
CA ALA A 593 -25.94 -22.84 -19.44
C ALA A 593 -26.59 -21.62 -20.14
N PRO A 594 -27.20 -21.82 -21.34
CA PRO A 594 -28.02 -20.78 -21.97
C PRO A 594 -29.18 -20.37 -21.07
N GLY A 595 -29.32 -19.06 -20.82
CA GLY A 595 -30.34 -18.54 -19.89
C GLY A 595 -30.03 -18.69 -18.40
N ALA A 596 -28.84 -19.16 -18.00
CA ALA A 596 -28.42 -19.18 -16.60
C ALA A 596 -28.47 -17.78 -15.95
N PRO A 597 -28.89 -17.65 -14.68
CA PRO A 597 -28.92 -16.38 -13.96
C PRO A 597 -27.58 -15.65 -13.95
N THR A 598 -27.63 -14.32 -14.06
CA THR A 598 -26.45 -13.43 -14.04
C THR A 598 -25.67 -13.58 -12.73
N GLU A 599 -26.39 -13.86 -11.65
CA GLU A 599 -25.91 -14.04 -10.28
C GLU A 599 -24.98 -15.25 -10.17
N LEU A 600 -25.32 -16.38 -10.81
CA LEU A 600 -24.46 -17.56 -10.87
C LEU A 600 -23.22 -17.31 -11.71
N ARG A 601 -23.34 -16.53 -12.79
CA ARG A 601 -22.19 -16.13 -13.63
C ARG A 601 -21.26 -15.17 -12.89
N LEU A 602 -21.81 -14.24 -12.10
CA LEU A 602 -21.02 -13.34 -11.25
C LEU A 602 -20.27 -14.11 -10.16
N LEU A 603 -20.92 -15.09 -9.51
CA LEU A 603 -20.26 -15.98 -8.53
C LEU A 603 -19.14 -16.79 -9.19
N LEU A 604 -19.40 -17.40 -10.36
CA LEU A 604 -18.38 -18.14 -11.10
C LEU A 604 -17.21 -17.23 -11.55
N TYR A 605 -17.50 -16.01 -12.01
CA TYR A 605 -16.50 -15.01 -12.39
C TYR A 605 -15.59 -14.63 -11.21
N GLN A 606 -16.17 -14.42 -10.02
CA GLN A 606 -15.40 -14.12 -8.79
C GLN A 606 -14.47 -15.29 -8.43
N LEU A 607 -14.99 -16.52 -8.40
CA LEU A 607 -14.20 -17.71 -8.10
C LEU A 607 -13.04 -17.93 -9.09
N LEU A 608 -13.29 -17.71 -10.38
CA LEU A 608 -12.26 -17.81 -11.43
C LEU A 608 -11.23 -16.67 -11.35
N HIS A 609 -11.63 -15.46 -10.95
CA HIS A 609 -10.73 -14.32 -10.79
C HIS A 609 -9.83 -14.48 -9.55
N ASP A 610 -10.37 -14.95 -8.43
CA ASP A 610 -9.58 -15.24 -7.22
C ASP A 610 -8.64 -16.43 -7.45
N ALA A 611 -9.09 -17.46 -8.19
CA ALA A 611 -8.24 -18.57 -8.62
C ALA A 611 -7.12 -18.12 -9.56
N LEU A 612 -7.45 -17.28 -10.55
CA LEU A 612 -6.48 -16.67 -11.46
C LEU A 612 -5.39 -15.94 -10.68
N ARG A 613 -5.77 -15.02 -9.79
CA ARG A 613 -4.82 -14.25 -8.97
C ARG A 613 -3.90 -15.14 -8.13
N ARG A 614 -4.45 -16.17 -7.49
CA ARG A 614 -3.65 -17.12 -6.70
C ARG A 614 -2.64 -17.90 -7.56
N VAL A 615 -2.99 -18.24 -8.80
CA VAL A 615 -2.05 -18.84 -9.76
C VAL A 615 -1.00 -17.83 -10.24
N GLU A 616 -1.34 -16.55 -10.43
CA GLU A 616 -0.36 -15.49 -10.71
C GLU A 616 0.63 -15.29 -9.54
N GLU A 617 0.13 -15.37 -8.30
CA GLU A 617 0.91 -15.16 -7.07
C GLU A 617 1.80 -16.37 -6.72
N GLN A 618 1.38 -17.61 -7.03
CA GLN A 618 2.10 -18.84 -6.67
C GLN A 618 2.85 -19.53 -7.82
N CYS A 619 2.37 -19.42 -9.06
CA CYS A 619 2.88 -20.13 -10.24
C CYS A 619 2.80 -19.26 -11.51
N PRO A 620 3.45 -18.08 -11.55
CA PRO A 620 3.28 -17.08 -12.62
C PRO A 620 3.67 -17.54 -14.04
N THR A 621 4.40 -18.66 -14.19
CA THR A 621 4.79 -19.23 -15.49
C THR A 621 3.78 -20.23 -16.07
N SER A 622 2.79 -20.64 -15.27
CA SER A 622 1.66 -21.51 -15.64
C SER A 622 0.98 -20.99 -16.94
N PRO A 623 0.48 -21.80 -17.91
CA PRO A 623 0.51 -23.27 -17.94
C PRO A 623 -0.27 -23.91 -16.80
N ARG A 624 -1.53 -23.58 -16.51
CA ARG A 624 -2.68 -23.13 -17.31
C ARG A 624 -3.19 -21.70 -17.01
N LEU A 625 -2.35 -20.73 -16.64
CA LEU A 625 -2.77 -19.33 -16.33
C LEU A 625 -3.61 -18.70 -17.44
N GLU A 626 -3.23 -18.91 -18.70
CA GLU A 626 -4.00 -18.43 -19.86
C GLU A 626 -5.41 -19.04 -19.91
N LEU A 627 -5.61 -20.30 -19.50
CA LEU A 627 -6.94 -20.89 -19.41
C LEU A 627 -7.80 -20.23 -18.33
N PHE A 628 -7.24 -19.88 -17.17
CA PHE A 628 -7.97 -19.09 -16.16
C PHE A 628 -8.30 -17.69 -16.65
N ARG A 629 -7.39 -17.02 -17.39
CA ARG A 629 -7.65 -15.72 -18.03
C ARG A 629 -8.75 -15.84 -19.09
N LEU A 630 -8.70 -16.85 -19.96
CA LEU A 630 -9.71 -17.12 -20.99
C LEU A 630 -11.07 -17.44 -20.37
N ALA A 631 -11.13 -18.31 -19.36
CA ALA A 631 -12.35 -18.65 -18.63
C ALA A 631 -12.98 -17.42 -17.95
N THR A 632 -12.17 -16.64 -17.22
CA THR A 632 -12.61 -15.39 -16.57
C THR A 632 -13.14 -14.37 -17.59
N ASN A 633 -12.43 -14.18 -18.71
CA ASN A 633 -12.87 -13.30 -19.81
C ASN A 633 -14.15 -13.81 -20.49
N TRP A 634 -14.31 -15.12 -20.64
CA TRP A 634 -15.49 -15.75 -21.26
C TRP A 634 -16.75 -15.59 -20.39
N VAL A 635 -16.65 -15.88 -19.09
CA VAL A 635 -17.77 -15.66 -18.15
C VAL A 635 -18.12 -14.17 -18.06
N ARG A 636 -17.13 -13.26 -18.12
CA ARG A 636 -17.39 -11.81 -18.23
C ARG A 636 -18.19 -11.45 -19.48
N GLY A 637 -17.92 -12.11 -20.62
CA GLY A 637 -18.72 -11.98 -21.83
C GLY A 637 -20.18 -12.42 -21.65
N LEU A 638 -20.41 -13.54 -20.95
CA LEU A 638 -21.75 -14.05 -20.63
C LEU A 638 -22.54 -13.16 -19.64
N ILE A 639 -21.86 -12.31 -18.87
CA ILE A 639 -22.48 -11.30 -17.99
C ILE A 639 -22.81 -10.03 -18.80
N GLY A 640 -21.91 -9.60 -19.69
CA GLY A 640 -22.01 -8.33 -20.43
C GLY A 640 -23.08 -8.26 -21.53
N GLY A 641 -23.95 -9.27 -21.68
CA GLY A 641 -25.08 -9.26 -22.63
C GLY A 641 -24.71 -9.23 -24.12
N THR A 642 -23.42 -9.28 -24.48
CA THR A 642 -22.98 -9.33 -25.87
C THR A 642 -23.26 -10.71 -26.44
N GLY A 643 -24.29 -10.79 -27.29
CA GLY A 643 -24.69 -12.02 -27.97
C GLY A 643 -23.50 -12.67 -28.67
N GLY A 644 -23.29 -13.96 -28.42
CA GLY A 644 -22.01 -14.60 -28.66
C GLY A 644 -21.53 -14.52 -30.11
N GLN A 645 -20.39 -13.86 -30.33
CA GLN A 645 -19.48 -14.34 -31.35
C GLN A 645 -19.00 -15.73 -30.91
N ALA A 646 -19.42 -16.76 -31.64
CA ALA A 646 -19.02 -18.13 -31.39
C ALA A 646 -17.52 -18.29 -31.68
N TRP A 647 -16.69 -18.07 -30.66
CA TRP A 647 -15.35 -18.61 -30.63
C TRP A 647 -15.47 -20.12 -30.65
N ASN A 648 -15.30 -20.71 -31.83
CA ASN A 648 -15.18 -22.16 -32.05
C ASN A 648 -13.84 -22.68 -31.51
N LEU A 649 -13.56 -22.39 -30.24
CA LEU A 649 -12.75 -23.27 -29.42
C LEU A 649 -13.54 -24.58 -29.33
N HIS A 650 -13.10 -25.58 -30.10
CA HIS A 650 -13.38 -26.98 -29.78
C HIS A 650 -13.16 -27.17 -28.28
N ARG A 651 -14.05 -27.93 -27.61
CA ARG A 651 -13.89 -28.32 -26.19
C ARG A 651 -12.41 -28.58 -25.89
N PRO A 652 -11.74 -27.77 -25.05
CA PRO A 652 -10.34 -27.98 -24.74
C PRO A 652 -10.17 -29.40 -24.21
N THR A 653 -9.47 -30.25 -24.97
CA THR A 653 -9.28 -31.67 -24.65
C THR A 653 -8.31 -31.79 -23.49
N GLY A 654 -8.86 -31.60 -22.29
CA GLY A 654 -8.15 -31.35 -21.03
C GLY A 654 -9.10 -31.00 -19.89
N MET A 655 -10.30 -30.48 -20.17
CA MET A 655 -11.44 -30.53 -19.25
C MET A 655 -12.36 -31.71 -19.60
N GLN A 656 -12.16 -32.82 -18.89
CA GLN A 656 -13.15 -33.88 -18.69
C GLN A 656 -13.27 -34.09 -17.18
N SER A 657 -14.46 -33.85 -16.63
CA SER A 657 -14.79 -33.87 -15.19
C SER A 657 -13.70 -33.23 -14.34
#